data_AF-A0A964EB29-F1
#
_entry.id   AF-A0A964EB29-F1
#
_cell.length_a   1.000
_cell.length_b   1.000
_cell.length_c   1.000
_cell.angle_alpha   90.00
_cell.angle_beta   90.00
_cell.angle_gamma   90.00
#
_symmetry.space_group_name_H-M   'P 1'
#
loop_
_entity.id
_entity.type
_entity.pdbx_description
1 polymer ?
#
loop_
_entity_poly.entity_id
_entity_poly.type
_entity_poly.pdbx_seq_one_letter_code
_entity_poly.pdbx_strand_id
1 'polypeptide(L)'
;MNLWRPRKLSMIATLFLLSGAVGLLASSHREAPLISNDPLADNTDLYAFRSPDNPNTVTIIANYIPFELPEGGPNYYSFGENIRYEIHVDNDATTPGDDIIYRFTFFKINEDPTTFFNIRLGVQNLKTTYRLEKSSNGGESFALILDNGIVPPANIGPRSIEDGVVGLGTTYGQLVQSAIMTATSGEKVFAGPRDDPFWVDLGAIFDLGAVRQKDGAGLNKARDAVAGFNCHTLALQIPINMLQKDGKSANQAVNILDGDFVIGVWASASRPQITTLRMDGGKPDVSGLWVQVSRLGMPLTNEAVIPVGEKDRWNASSPHDRDAEASFEQYFTNPELALYMDDSKFGGAVPGFTPLRIQGSSLGSFDFRNGADGLFGLPASAREGTALADGAFGGYLLREGSPRSADILPAFYTGVPNLPPYQLATGKTDGPLSAGKPFVNNFLPTLGDMLRLNMAVPPTPRDNADFSNLGLIQAAVLGLTDPRFNGNTDIQPIPNMDGFPNGRRLEDDVTRIELQAVSGIVLAAVGLWYDDFDGANPLTQDLLDVLTFTTGVEGNDKPFGTTFPYLADPHEGFNYSRNGGTSKVEDEPTRNSIGLAPPTGRFIGQNVPNPVLDGTTLSFHLATSGQVELNVYDAGGKAVALLVEKSLGRGDYTIRWEPGSEVTAGIYLAELRVNGMTEGTLKLNVVR
;
A
#
# COMPACT_ATOMS: atom_id res chain seq x y z
N MET A 1 69.26 -41.49 -4.44
CA MET A 1 68.57 -41.95 -3.20
C MET A 1 67.13 -41.43 -3.32
N ASN A 2 66.12 -42.27 -3.60
CA ASN A 2 65.47 -43.23 -2.67
C ASN A 2 64.93 -42.52 -1.42
N LEU A 3 63.64 -42.50 -1.08
CA LEU A 3 62.38 -42.91 -1.75
C LEU A 3 61.34 -41.73 -1.61
N TRP A 4 60.02 -41.76 -1.84
CA TRP A 4 59.02 -42.82 -2.11
C TRP A 4 57.75 -42.24 -2.84
N ARG A 5 56.60 -42.90 -2.71
CA ARG A 5 55.22 -42.48 -3.08
C ARG A 5 54.24 -43.12 -2.05
N PRO A 6 52.91 -42.97 -2.13
CA PRO A 6 52.06 -41.77 -2.22
C PRO A 6 50.94 -41.79 -1.13
N ARG A 7 50.00 -40.84 -1.13
CA ARG A 7 48.57 -41.13 -0.84
C ARG A 7 47.63 -40.01 -1.26
N LYS A 8 46.56 -40.35 -1.99
CA LYS A 8 45.38 -39.50 -2.17
C LYS A 8 44.52 -39.61 -0.91
N LEU A 9 43.97 -38.50 -0.43
CA LEU A 9 42.84 -38.50 0.50
C LEU A 9 41.75 -37.58 -0.10
N SER A 10 40.55 -38.12 -0.32
CA SER A 10 39.39 -37.31 -0.66
C SER A 10 38.96 -36.54 0.58
N MET A 11 38.93 -35.21 0.52
CA MET A 11 38.14 -34.41 1.46
C MET A 11 36.78 -34.15 0.84
N ILE A 12 35.75 -34.81 1.37
CA ILE A 12 34.36 -34.41 1.17
C ILE A 12 34.18 -33.12 1.98
N ALA A 13 34.16 -31.98 1.29
CA ALA A 13 33.76 -30.71 1.87
C ALA A 13 32.22 -30.65 1.85
N THR A 14 31.59 -31.10 2.93
CA THR A 14 30.14 -30.93 3.11
C THR A 14 29.85 -29.44 3.27
N LEU A 15 29.35 -28.82 2.20
CA LEU A 15 28.92 -27.43 2.22
C LEU A 15 27.66 -27.31 3.09
N PHE A 16 27.80 -26.77 4.30
CA PHE A 16 26.66 -26.38 5.11
C PHE A 16 26.02 -25.15 4.48
N LEU A 17 25.03 -25.39 3.62
CA LEU A 17 24.05 -24.39 3.20
C LEU A 17 23.22 -23.99 4.43
N LEU A 18 23.72 -23.05 5.23
CA LEU A 18 22.84 -22.17 5.99
C LEU A 18 22.20 -21.21 4.99
N SER A 19 21.09 -21.66 4.40
CA SER A 19 20.08 -20.76 3.83
C SER A 19 19.45 -19.97 4.99
N GLY A 20 20.17 -18.96 5.47
CA GLY A 20 19.58 -17.92 6.28
C GLY A 20 18.55 -17.20 5.42
N ALA A 21 17.28 -17.53 5.61
CA ALA A 21 16.18 -16.78 5.05
C ALA A 21 16.18 -15.39 5.71
N VAL A 22 16.93 -14.46 5.10
CA VAL A 22 16.72 -13.04 5.34
C VAL A 22 15.37 -12.74 4.73
N GLY A 23 14.34 -12.65 5.57
CA GLY A 23 13.03 -12.20 5.12
C GLY A 23 13.18 -10.79 4.56
N LEU A 24 13.03 -10.66 3.25
CA LEU A 24 12.91 -9.37 2.61
C LEU A 24 11.64 -8.71 3.18
N LEU A 25 11.81 -7.51 3.73
CA LEU A 25 10.68 -6.73 4.22
C LEU A 25 9.96 -6.17 2.99
N ALA A 26 8.75 -6.68 2.75
CA ALA A 26 7.87 -6.27 1.66
C ALA A 26 7.09 -5.00 2.02
N SER A 27 6.95 -4.06 1.07
CA SER A 27 5.77 -3.20 0.78
C SER A 27 6.12 -1.80 0.24
N SER A 28 5.10 -1.11 -0.30
CA SER A 28 4.96 0.35 -0.48
C SER A 28 4.91 1.15 0.83
N HIS A 29 5.50 0.58 1.86
CA HIS A 29 5.35 0.93 3.26
C HIS A 29 6.65 0.42 3.86
N ARG A 30 7.56 1.31 4.30
CA ARG A 30 8.94 0.94 4.65
C ARG A 30 9.76 0.48 3.43
N GLU A 31 9.54 1.17 2.31
CA GLU A 31 10.01 0.87 0.96
C GLU A 31 11.54 0.92 0.80
N ALA A 32 12.22 1.71 1.64
CA ALA A 32 13.69 1.85 1.68
C ALA A 32 14.31 1.47 3.05
N PRO A 33 15.58 0.99 3.09
CA PRO A 33 16.21 0.56 4.33
C PRO A 33 16.24 1.61 5.46
N LEU A 34 16.55 2.88 5.18
CA LEU A 34 16.58 3.92 6.22
C LEU A 34 15.18 4.30 6.69
N ILE A 35 14.24 4.53 5.78
CA ILE A 35 12.87 4.94 6.14
C ILE A 35 12.12 3.84 6.90
N SER A 36 12.47 2.56 6.67
CA SER A 36 11.97 1.42 7.46
C SER A 36 12.26 1.50 8.97
N ASN A 37 13.17 2.39 9.39
CA ASN A 37 13.52 2.70 10.78
C ASN A 37 12.96 4.05 11.26
N ASP A 38 12.31 4.83 10.40
CA ASP A 38 11.64 6.10 10.71
C ASP A 38 10.18 6.12 10.18
N PRO A 39 9.29 5.28 10.75
CA PRO A 39 7.92 5.11 10.26
C PRO A 39 7.05 6.37 10.36
N LEU A 40 7.48 7.43 11.06
CA LEU A 40 6.72 8.67 11.12
C LEU A 40 6.93 9.57 9.89
N ALA A 41 8.02 9.36 9.16
CA ALA A 41 8.36 10.08 7.92
C ALA A 41 8.12 9.23 6.64
N ASP A 42 7.76 7.97 6.83
CA ASP A 42 7.43 6.97 5.80
C ASP A 42 6.15 7.41 5.05
N ASN A 43 6.30 7.75 3.77
CA ASN A 43 5.26 8.21 2.87
C ASN A 43 4.78 7.01 2.05
N THR A 44 3.56 6.56 2.29
CA THR A 44 3.10 5.26 1.77
C THR A 44 2.48 5.37 0.39
N ASP A 45 1.71 6.43 0.14
CA ASP A 45 0.95 6.61 -1.08
C ASP A 45 0.64 8.07 -1.38
N LEU A 46 0.70 8.42 -2.67
CA LEU A 46 0.18 9.66 -3.22
C LEU A 46 -0.96 9.35 -4.19
N TYR A 47 -2.01 10.16 -4.13
CA TYR A 47 -3.12 10.19 -5.08
C TYR A 47 -3.36 11.63 -5.51
N ALA A 48 -3.64 11.83 -6.80
CA ALA A 48 -4.03 13.11 -7.36
C ALA A 48 -5.07 12.87 -8.45
N PHE A 49 -6.29 13.34 -8.26
CA PHE A 49 -7.39 13.13 -9.19
C PHE A 49 -8.37 14.29 -9.19
N ARG A 50 -9.10 14.46 -10.30
CA ARG A 50 -10.18 15.45 -10.38
C ARG A 50 -11.34 14.99 -9.48
N SER A 51 -11.80 15.83 -8.56
CA SER A 51 -12.78 15.45 -7.54
C SER A 51 -14.13 15.02 -8.18
N PRO A 52 -14.69 13.85 -7.83
CA PRO A 52 -15.90 13.34 -8.47
C PRO A 52 -17.17 14.11 -8.09
N ASP A 53 -17.28 14.59 -6.85
CA ASP A 53 -18.41 15.38 -6.33
C ASP A 53 -18.33 16.88 -6.67
N ASN A 54 -17.13 17.40 -6.92
CA ASN A 54 -16.89 18.79 -7.33
C ASN A 54 -15.85 18.88 -8.46
N PRO A 55 -16.23 18.63 -9.72
CA PRO A 55 -15.28 18.53 -10.84
C PRO A 55 -14.49 19.80 -11.17
N ASN A 56 -14.77 20.96 -10.54
CA ASN A 56 -13.93 22.17 -10.65
C ASN A 56 -12.76 22.18 -9.65
N THR A 57 -12.52 21.08 -8.95
CA THR A 57 -11.43 20.89 -7.98
C THR A 57 -10.62 19.64 -8.28
N VAL A 58 -9.36 19.64 -7.87
CA VAL A 58 -8.52 18.44 -7.75
C VAL A 58 -8.46 18.05 -6.28
N THR A 59 -8.47 16.75 -6.01
CA THR A 59 -8.11 16.21 -4.70
C THR A 59 -6.71 15.62 -4.78
N ILE A 60 -5.85 16.04 -3.85
CA ILE A 60 -4.52 15.45 -3.61
C ILE A 60 -4.54 14.83 -2.21
N ILE A 61 -4.06 13.60 -2.09
CA ILE A 61 -3.96 12.83 -0.85
C ILE A 61 -2.55 12.26 -0.75
N ALA A 62 -1.84 12.55 0.35
CA ALA A 62 -0.58 11.92 0.70
C ALA A 62 -0.74 11.18 2.04
N ASN A 63 -0.47 9.87 2.04
CA ASN A 63 -0.55 9.02 3.22
C ASN A 63 0.82 8.78 3.82
N TYR A 64 0.86 8.67 5.14
CA TYR A 64 2.05 8.45 5.93
C TYR A 64 1.76 7.46 7.04
N ILE A 65 2.82 6.93 7.64
CA ILE A 65 2.77 6.05 8.82
C ILE A 65 2.10 4.70 8.47
N PRO A 66 2.89 3.72 8.02
CA PRO A 66 2.38 2.44 7.54
C PRO A 66 1.89 1.50 8.66
N PHE A 67 0.95 0.62 8.31
CA PHE A 67 0.53 -0.54 9.11
C PHE A 67 0.03 -0.21 10.52
N GLU A 68 -0.75 0.85 10.69
CA GLU A 68 -1.24 1.26 12.01
C GLU A 68 -2.27 0.27 12.55
N LEU A 69 -1.89 -0.49 13.58
CA LEU A 69 -2.82 -1.37 14.30
C LEU A 69 -3.92 -0.55 15.01
N PRO A 70 -5.21 -0.78 14.72
CA PRO A 70 -6.32 -0.04 15.34
C PRO A 70 -6.37 -0.19 16.87
N GLU A 71 -6.01 -1.38 17.37
CA GLU A 71 -5.92 -1.71 18.79
C GLU A 71 -4.56 -1.36 19.43
N GLY A 72 -3.69 -0.62 18.73
CA GLY A 72 -2.29 -0.34 19.10
C GLY A 72 -2.03 0.53 20.35
N GLY A 73 -2.99 0.62 21.28
CA GLY A 73 -2.83 1.34 22.55
C GLY A 73 -1.75 0.74 23.47
N PRO A 74 -1.32 1.47 24.53
CA PRO A 74 -1.86 2.74 25.00
C PRO A 74 -1.33 3.99 24.27
N ASN A 75 -0.29 3.85 23.44
CA ASN A 75 0.27 4.95 22.65
C ASN A 75 -0.10 4.77 21.17
N TYR A 76 -1.15 5.47 20.74
CA TYR A 76 -1.60 5.46 19.36
C TYR A 76 -0.66 6.25 18.44
N TYR A 77 -0.70 5.91 17.16
CA TYR A 77 0.03 6.60 16.09
C TYR A 77 -0.39 8.07 15.96
N SER A 78 0.52 8.90 15.45
CA SER A 78 0.29 10.33 15.21
C SER A 78 1.39 10.89 14.33
N PHE A 79 1.11 11.94 13.56
CA PHE A 79 2.14 12.76 12.91
C PHE A 79 3.25 13.24 13.88
N GLY A 80 4.46 13.38 13.36
CA GLY A 80 5.63 13.84 14.11
C GLY A 80 5.73 15.37 14.21
N GLU A 81 6.06 15.88 15.40
CA GLU A 81 6.27 17.32 15.64
C GLU A 81 7.61 17.84 15.07
N ASN A 82 8.55 16.94 14.80
CA ASN A 82 9.87 17.22 14.23
C ASN A 82 10.00 16.64 12.81
N ILE A 83 8.91 16.71 12.04
CA ILE A 83 8.83 16.34 10.63
C ILE A 83 8.15 17.48 9.88
N ARG A 84 8.68 17.79 8.70
CA ARG A 84 8.05 18.66 7.72
C ARG A 84 7.45 17.74 6.66
N TYR A 85 6.12 17.74 6.59
CA TYR A 85 5.38 17.02 5.55
C TYR A 85 4.96 18.03 4.49
N GLU A 86 5.29 17.75 3.23
CA GLU A 86 5.03 18.66 2.12
C GLU A 86 4.37 17.92 0.94
N ILE A 87 3.38 18.57 0.34
CA ILE A 87 2.79 18.24 -0.95
C ILE A 87 3.22 19.35 -1.92
N HIS A 88 3.84 18.96 -3.03
CA HIS A 88 4.43 19.84 -4.02
C HIS A 88 3.67 19.74 -5.34
N VAL A 89 3.55 20.85 -6.05
CA VAL A 89 2.93 20.92 -7.38
C VAL A 89 3.77 21.77 -8.32
N ASP A 90 4.13 21.17 -9.45
CA ASP A 90 4.73 21.78 -10.63
C ASP A 90 3.61 21.98 -11.66
N ASN A 91 3.40 23.23 -12.11
CA ASN A 91 2.38 23.62 -13.08
C ASN A 91 2.93 24.42 -14.27
N ASP A 92 4.21 24.80 -14.22
CA ASP A 92 4.92 25.40 -15.33
C ASP A 92 6.33 24.80 -15.44
N ALA A 93 6.51 23.89 -16.42
CA ALA A 93 7.79 23.25 -16.70
C ALA A 93 8.93 24.20 -17.16
N THR A 94 8.67 25.52 -17.24
CA THR A 94 9.70 26.54 -17.42
C THR A 94 10.21 27.14 -16.10
N THR A 95 9.50 26.95 -14.99
CA THR A 95 9.95 27.27 -13.62
C THR A 95 10.94 26.21 -13.15
N PRO A 96 12.12 26.59 -12.59
CA PRO A 96 12.98 25.64 -11.89
C PRO A 96 12.44 25.31 -10.50
N GLY A 97 12.15 24.04 -10.22
CA GLY A 97 11.57 23.59 -8.96
C GLY A 97 10.05 23.51 -9.01
N ASP A 98 9.41 23.41 -7.85
CA ASP A 98 7.95 23.37 -7.72
C ASP A 98 7.36 24.80 -7.76
N ASP A 99 6.16 24.99 -8.30
CA ASP A 99 5.50 26.31 -8.28
C ASP A 99 4.74 26.54 -6.96
N ILE A 100 4.10 25.49 -6.43
CA ILE A 100 3.22 25.53 -5.27
C ILE A 100 3.63 24.44 -4.26
N ILE A 101 3.75 24.81 -2.99
CA ILE A 101 4.11 23.88 -1.90
C ILE A 101 3.14 24.05 -0.73
N TYR A 102 2.49 22.96 -0.31
CA TYR A 102 1.66 22.90 0.89
C TYR A 102 2.44 22.20 2.01
N ARG A 103 2.75 22.93 3.08
CA ARG A 103 3.50 22.43 4.25
C ARG A 103 2.59 22.25 5.44
N PHE A 104 2.56 21.03 5.98
CA PHE A 104 1.94 20.72 7.26
C PHE A 104 2.99 20.70 8.37
N THR A 105 2.65 21.24 9.54
CA THR A 105 3.51 21.18 10.75
C THR A 105 2.63 20.90 11.96
N PHE A 106 2.96 19.86 12.71
CA PHE A 106 2.13 19.29 13.77
C PHE A 106 2.62 19.62 15.17
N PHE A 107 1.68 19.73 16.11
CA PHE A 107 1.91 20.07 17.52
C PHE A 107 1.09 19.12 18.41
N LYS A 108 1.65 18.69 19.54
CA LYS A 108 0.95 17.78 20.47
C LYS A 108 0.91 18.29 21.90
N ILE A 109 -0.28 18.22 22.49
CA ILE A 109 -0.51 18.47 23.92
C ILE A 109 -1.10 17.24 24.63
N ASN A 110 -0.85 17.15 25.94
CA ASN A 110 -1.52 16.22 26.83
C ASN A 110 -2.47 17.02 27.73
N GLU A 111 -3.78 16.82 27.58
CA GLU A 111 -4.78 17.51 28.41
C GLU A 111 -4.85 16.94 29.84
N ASP A 112 -4.49 15.67 30.05
CA ASP A 112 -4.35 15.04 31.36
C ASP A 112 -3.15 14.08 31.41
N PRO A 113 -1.92 14.58 31.64
CA PRO A 113 -0.72 13.74 31.71
C PRO A 113 -0.65 12.84 32.97
N THR A 114 -1.69 12.80 33.81
CA THR A 114 -1.73 11.95 35.02
C THR A 114 -2.24 10.53 34.76
N THR A 115 -2.65 10.23 33.52
CA THR A 115 -3.23 8.95 33.12
C THR A 115 -2.50 8.33 31.92
N PHE A 116 -2.55 7.00 31.82
CA PHE A 116 -2.12 6.28 30.61
C PHE A 116 -3.23 6.17 29.55
N PHE A 117 -4.49 6.44 29.91
CA PHE A 117 -5.58 6.49 28.94
C PHE A 117 -5.38 7.66 27.97
N ASN A 118 -5.46 7.38 26.67
CA ASN A 118 -5.37 8.40 25.65
C ASN A 118 -6.60 9.35 25.68
N ILE A 119 -7.78 8.84 25.98
CA ILE A 119 -9.00 9.62 26.19
C ILE A 119 -9.66 9.21 27.49
N ARG A 120 -10.08 10.19 28.30
CA ARG A 120 -11.03 9.98 29.40
C ARG A 120 -11.72 11.29 29.80
N LEU A 121 -12.92 11.23 30.38
CA LEU A 121 -13.57 12.36 31.09
C LEU A 121 -13.63 13.67 30.26
N GLY A 122 -13.87 13.57 28.95
CA GLY A 122 -13.92 14.72 28.03
C GLY A 122 -12.57 15.30 27.60
N VAL A 123 -11.44 14.69 27.98
CA VAL A 123 -10.08 15.16 27.62
C VAL A 123 -9.27 14.12 26.83
N GLN A 124 -8.34 14.62 26.03
CA GLN A 124 -7.48 13.85 25.11
C GLN A 124 -5.98 14.11 25.37
N ASN A 125 -5.22 13.03 25.53
CA ASN A 125 -3.77 13.02 25.51
C ASN A 125 -3.25 12.75 24.09
N LEU A 126 -2.03 13.21 23.79
CA LEU A 126 -1.47 13.26 22.43
C LEU A 126 -2.42 13.99 21.45
N LYS A 127 -3.20 14.95 21.96
CA LYS A 127 -4.11 15.76 21.16
C LYS A 127 -3.27 16.55 20.16
N THR A 128 -3.49 16.24 18.89
CA THR A 128 -2.66 16.71 17.78
C THR A 128 -3.40 17.81 17.05
N THR A 129 -2.72 18.93 16.83
CA THR A 129 -3.16 20.00 15.93
C THR A 129 -2.10 20.29 14.90
N TYR A 130 -2.43 21.05 13.86
CA TYR A 130 -1.49 21.44 12.83
C TYR A 130 -1.67 22.88 12.37
N ARG A 131 -0.65 23.40 11.70
CA ARG A 131 -0.78 24.53 10.78
C ARG A 131 -0.55 24.06 9.35
N LEU A 132 -1.25 24.67 8.40
CA LEU A 132 -1.01 24.53 6.98
C LEU A 132 -0.49 25.85 6.43
N GLU A 133 0.68 25.79 5.80
CA GLU A 133 1.27 26.90 5.06
C GLU A 133 1.30 26.59 3.57
N LYS A 134 1.16 27.63 2.73
CA LYS A 134 1.23 27.54 1.28
C LYS A 134 2.32 28.46 0.74
N SER A 135 3.17 27.94 -0.12
CA SER A 135 3.99 28.73 -1.05
C SER A 135 3.34 28.75 -2.42
N SER A 136 3.53 29.84 -3.15
CA SER A 136 3.20 29.98 -4.58
C SER A 136 4.35 30.68 -5.32
N ASN A 137 5.57 30.48 -4.81
CA ASN A 137 6.84 30.96 -5.38
C ASN A 137 7.98 30.00 -5.01
N GLY A 138 7.81 28.71 -5.29
CA GLY A 138 8.85 27.68 -5.14
C GLY A 138 9.52 27.60 -3.77
N GLY A 139 8.77 27.85 -2.70
CA GLY A 139 9.25 27.75 -1.33
C GLY A 139 10.09 28.93 -0.84
N GLU A 140 10.29 29.98 -1.64
CA GLU A 140 10.95 31.22 -1.17
C GLU A 140 10.19 31.86 0.01
N SER A 141 8.85 31.81 -0.03
CA SER A 141 7.98 32.34 1.02
C SER A 141 6.78 31.45 1.28
N PHE A 142 6.25 31.49 2.51
CA PHE A 142 5.12 30.68 2.95
C PHE A 142 4.08 31.56 3.65
N ALA A 143 2.83 31.46 3.20
CA ALA A 143 1.67 32.08 3.83
C ALA A 143 0.94 31.06 4.72
N LEU A 144 0.62 31.44 5.95
CA LEU A 144 -0.22 30.63 6.84
C LEU A 144 -1.68 30.68 6.34
N ILE A 145 -2.20 29.53 5.89
CA ILE A 145 -3.57 29.42 5.32
C ILE A 145 -4.54 28.63 6.19
N LEU A 146 -4.05 27.85 7.16
CA LEU A 146 -4.86 27.30 8.25
C LEU A 146 -4.03 27.23 9.52
N ASP A 147 -4.58 27.68 10.64
CA ASP A 147 -3.97 27.59 11.96
C ASP A 147 -4.92 26.86 12.92
N ASN A 148 -4.36 26.17 13.91
CA ASN A 148 -5.10 25.29 14.83
C ASN A 148 -5.97 24.24 14.10
N GLY A 149 -5.47 23.71 12.98
CA GLY A 149 -6.07 22.58 12.27
C GLY A 149 -6.22 21.37 13.17
N ILE A 150 -7.35 20.67 13.08
CA ILE A 150 -7.71 19.57 13.97
C ILE A 150 -7.29 18.23 13.37
N VAL A 151 -6.59 17.41 14.14
CA VAL A 151 -6.43 15.98 13.85
C VAL A 151 -7.40 15.19 14.75
N PRO A 152 -8.32 14.36 14.21
CA PRO A 152 -9.19 13.55 15.05
C PRO A 152 -8.35 12.51 15.81
N PRO A 153 -8.75 12.12 17.03
CA PRO A 153 -8.07 11.04 17.76
C PRO A 153 -8.12 9.72 16.98
N ALA A 154 -7.30 8.76 17.37
CA ALA A 154 -7.48 7.38 16.94
C ALA A 154 -8.90 6.87 17.27
N ASN A 155 -9.44 5.98 16.43
CA ASN A 155 -10.75 5.38 16.64
C ASN A 155 -10.70 4.28 17.71
N ILE A 156 -10.52 4.68 18.98
CA ILE A 156 -10.20 3.73 20.07
C ILE A 156 -11.34 2.75 20.34
N GLY A 157 -12.58 3.24 20.41
CA GLY A 157 -13.74 2.44 20.79
C GLY A 157 -14.86 3.24 21.45
N PRO A 158 -16.07 2.65 21.63
CA PRO A 158 -17.27 3.42 21.98
C PRO A 158 -17.18 4.08 23.36
N ARG A 159 -16.47 3.47 24.31
CA ARG A 159 -16.25 4.04 25.65
C ARG A 159 -15.31 5.24 25.69
N SER A 160 -14.43 5.38 24.70
CA SER A 160 -13.52 6.53 24.60
C SER A 160 -14.15 7.64 23.78
N ILE A 161 -14.85 7.30 22.70
CA ILE A 161 -15.41 8.26 21.75
C ILE A 161 -16.83 8.69 22.16
N GLU A 162 -17.76 7.74 22.31
CA GLU A 162 -19.20 8.00 22.37
C GLU A 162 -19.76 8.19 23.80
N ASP A 163 -19.14 7.59 24.81
CA ASP A 163 -19.59 7.70 26.20
C ASP A 163 -19.43 9.15 26.72
N GLY A 164 -20.55 9.82 27.03
CA GLY A 164 -20.56 11.20 27.49
C GLY A 164 -20.20 11.43 28.97
N VAL A 165 -19.88 10.36 29.72
CA VAL A 165 -19.44 10.45 31.12
C VAL A 165 -17.95 10.15 31.23
N VAL A 166 -17.44 9.13 30.53
CA VAL A 166 -16.03 8.71 30.59
C VAL A 166 -15.23 8.89 29.29
N GLY A 167 -15.87 9.18 28.16
CA GLY A 167 -15.25 9.44 26.87
C GLY A 167 -15.38 10.91 26.43
N LEU A 168 -15.47 11.16 25.12
CA LEU A 168 -15.70 12.49 24.53
C LEU A 168 -17.18 12.86 24.36
N GLY A 169 -18.10 11.90 24.41
CA GLY A 169 -19.55 12.15 24.27
C GLY A 169 -20.01 12.54 22.86
N THR A 170 -19.33 12.05 21.82
CA THR A 170 -19.60 12.38 20.41
C THR A 170 -19.37 11.16 19.52
N THR A 171 -19.88 11.14 18.28
CA THR A 171 -19.60 10.00 17.37
C THR A 171 -18.26 10.19 16.66
N TYR A 172 -17.61 9.09 16.24
CA TYR A 172 -16.36 9.20 15.50
C TYR A 172 -16.51 10.00 14.20
N GLY A 173 -17.63 9.81 13.48
CA GLY A 173 -17.96 10.61 12.30
C GLY A 173 -18.06 12.12 12.58
N GLN A 174 -18.54 12.55 13.76
CA GLN A 174 -18.57 13.96 14.13
C GLN A 174 -17.16 14.54 14.36
N LEU A 175 -16.23 13.73 14.88
CA LEU A 175 -14.82 14.11 15.02
C LEU A 175 -14.16 14.28 13.64
N VAL A 176 -14.38 13.33 12.72
CA VAL A 176 -13.89 13.41 11.33
C VAL A 176 -14.46 14.63 10.61
N GLN A 177 -15.78 14.87 10.70
CA GLN A 177 -16.42 16.03 10.08
C GLN A 177 -15.92 17.37 10.67
N SER A 178 -15.59 17.40 11.96
CA SER A 178 -15.00 18.60 12.60
C SER A 178 -13.55 18.85 12.17
N ALA A 179 -12.84 17.81 11.73
CA ALA A 179 -11.48 17.89 11.18
C ALA A 179 -11.43 18.21 9.68
N ILE A 180 -12.57 18.21 8.98
CA ILE A 180 -12.66 18.73 7.61
C ILE A 180 -12.81 20.25 7.71
N MET A 181 -11.74 20.97 7.37
CA MET A 181 -11.64 22.42 7.54
C MET A 181 -11.46 23.12 6.18
N THR A 182 -11.76 24.41 6.13
CA THR A 182 -11.51 25.24 4.94
C THR A 182 -10.38 26.22 5.26
N ALA A 183 -9.34 26.23 4.43
CA ALA A 183 -8.24 27.19 4.52
C ALA A 183 -8.70 28.61 4.14
N THR A 184 -7.99 29.64 4.59
CA THR A 184 -8.31 31.05 4.29
C THR A 184 -8.25 31.39 2.81
N SER A 185 -7.48 30.63 2.02
CA SER A 185 -7.41 30.72 0.56
C SER A 185 -8.54 29.97 -0.17
N GLY A 186 -9.25 29.04 0.48
CA GLY A 186 -10.45 28.38 -0.03
C GLY A 186 -10.34 26.88 -0.31
N GLU A 187 -9.17 26.27 -0.13
CA GLU A 187 -8.99 24.81 -0.16
C GLU A 187 -9.73 24.14 1.00
N LYS A 188 -10.32 22.95 0.78
CA LYS A 188 -10.68 22.07 1.90
C LYS A 188 -9.49 21.22 2.30
N VAL A 189 -9.35 20.97 3.59
CA VAL A 189 -8.22 20.29 4.21
C VAL A 189 -8.73 19.24 5.19
N PHE A 190 -8.08 18.09 5.22
CA PHE A 190 -8.22 17.09 6.28
C PHE A 190 -6.83 16.53 6.62
N ALA A 191 -6.56 16.31 7.90
CA ALA A 191 -5.37 15.59 8.34
C ALA A 191 -5.73 14.62 9.48
N GLY A 192 -5.38 13.34 9.36
CA GLY A 192 -5.57 12.36 10.44
C GLY A 192 -5.71 10.91 10.01
N PRO A 193 -5.94 10.00 10.97
CA PRO A 193 -6.01 8.57 10.72
C PRO A 193 -7.18 8.22 9.81
N ARG A 194 -6.93 7.42 8.78
CA ARG A 194 -7.89 6.79 7.88
C ARG A 194 -7.61 5.30 7.78
N ASP A 195 -8.57 4.60 7.21
CA ASP A 195 -8.32 3.30 6.60
C ASP A 195 -7.16 3.40 5.61
N ASP A 196 -6.29 2.39 5.57
CA ASP A 196 -5.26 2.33 4.52
C ASP A 196 -5.93 2.13 3.16
N PRO A 197 -5.87 3.09 2.23
CA PRO A 197 -6.58 3.01 0.97
C PRO A 197 -5.75 2.35 -0.12
N PHE A 198 -4.61 1.72 0.20
CA PHE A 198 -3.89 0.85 -0.73
C PHE A 198 -4.37 -0.59 -0.57
N TRP A 199 -4.24 -1.42 -1.61
CA TRP A 199 -4.72 -2.80 -1.59
C TRP A 199 -3.86 -3.65 -2.52
N VAL A 200 -3.16 -4.63 -1.95
CA VAL A 200 -2.35 -5.59 -2.73
C VAL A 200 -2.02 -6.80 -1.88
N ASP A 201 -1.78 -7.93 -2.54
CA ASP A 201 -1.21 -9.11 -1.90
C ASP A 201 0.31 -9.01 -1.77
N LEU A 202 0.76 -8.17 -0.83
CA LEU A 202 2.19 -7.97 -0.53
C LEU A 202 2.94 -9.29 -0.29
N GLY A 203 2.30 -10.21 0.42
CA GLY A 203 2.88 -11.52 0.73
C GLY A 203 3.09 -12.38 -0.51
N ALA A 204 2.21 -12.30 -1.51
CA ALA A 204 2.35 -13.01 -2.78
C ALA A 204 3.33 -12.30 -3.74
N ILE A 205 3.20 -10.99 -3.89
CA ILE A 205 4.00 -10.21 -4.85
C ILE A 205 5.49 -10.23 -4.47
N PHE A 206 5.82 -10.06 -3.19
CA PHE A 206 7.21 -10.04 -2.73
C PHE A 206 7.77 -11.44 -2.35
N ASP A 207 6.94 -12.48 -2.28
CA ASP A 207 7.40 -13.89 -2.35
C ASP A 207 7.64 -14.28 -3.83
N LEU A 208 8.56 -13.55 -4.47
CA LEU A 208 8.98 -13.74 -5.86
C LEU A 208 7.81 -13.84 -6.87
N GLY A 209 6.83 -12.93 -6.78
CA GLY A 209 5.70 -12.89 -7.71
C GLY A 209 4.83 -14.15 -7.68
N ALA A 210 4.65 -14.78 -6.51
CA ALA A 210 3.78 -15.93 -6.27
C ALA A 210 2.28 -15.55 -6.29
N VAL A 211 1.84 -14.85 -7.34
CA VAL A 211 0.48 -14.32 -7.54
C VAL A 211 -0.58 -15.35 -7.19
N ARG A 212 -1.50 -14.96 -6.29
CA ARG A 212 -2.54 -15.82 -5.73
C ARG A 212 -3.88 -15.62 -6.42
N GLN A 213 -4.75 -16.62 -6.33
CA GLN A 213 -6.06 -16.58 -6.95
C GLN A 213 -7.07 -15.88 -6.02
N LYS A 214 -7.85 -14.94 -6.57
CA LYS A 214 -8.96 -14.25 -5.88
C LYS A 214 -9.88 -15.23 -5.15
N ASP A 215 -10.37 -16.23 -5.89
CA ASP A 215 -11.26 -17.29 -5.40
C ASP A 215 -10.49 -18.55 -4.96
N GLY A 216 -9.18 -18.42 -4.70
CA GLY A 216 -8.34 -19.51 -4.23
C GLY A 216 -8.69 -19.99 -2.81
N ALA A 217 -8.10 -21.11 -2.40
CA ALA A 217 -8.29 -21.69 -1.08
C ALA A 217 -6.99 -21.74 -0.27
N GLY A 218 -7.09 -21.61 1.05
CA GLY A 218 -5.96 -21.78 1.98
C GLY A 218 -4.82 -20.79 1.72
N LEU A 219 -3.63 -21.31 1.40
CA LEU A 219 -2.45 -20.50 1.08
C LEU A 219 -2.53 -19.84 -0.30
N ASN A 220 -3.30 -20.41 -1.24
CA ASN A 220 -3.44 -19.92 -2.63
C ASN A 220 -4.54 -18.87 -2.80
N LYS A 221 -5.27 -18.53 -1.73
CA LYS A 221 -6.22 -17.43 -1.74
C LYS A 221 -5.48 -16.10 -1.66
N ALA A 222 -5.75 -15.20 -2.60
CA ALA A 222 -5.26 -13.83 -2.56
C ALA A 222 -5.79 -13.10 -1.32
N ARG A 223 -4.95 -12.25 -0.73
CA ARG A 223 -5.27 -11.50 0.49
C ARG A 223 -4.73 -10.11 0.35
N ASP A 224 -5.60 -9.14 0.53
CA ASP A 224 -5.13 -7.80 0.87
C ASP A 224 -4.32 -7.89 2.18
N ALA A 225 -3.07 -7.44 2.11
CA ALA A 225 -2.13 -7.51 3.21
C ALA A 225 -2.21 -6.28 4.14
N VAL A 226 -2.69 -5.15 3.61
CA VAL A 226 -2.90 -3.88 4.34
C VAL A 226 -4.32 -3.76 4.90
N ALA A 227 -5.30 -4.48 4.35
CA ALA A 227 -6.64 -4.63 4.94
C ALA A 227 -6.64 -4.86 6.46
N GLY A 228 -7.44 -4.06 7.17
CA GLY A 228 -7.47 -4.02 8.63
C GLY A 228 -6.43 -3.08 9.27
N PHE A 229 -5.57 -2.39 8.52
CA PHE A 229 -4.69 -1.38 9.08
C PHE A 229 -5.22 0.03 8.78
N ASN A 230 -4.75 0.99 9.58
CA ASN A 230 -4.93 2.40 9.30
C ASN A 230 -3.62 2.99 8.74
N CYS A 231 -3.71 4.19 8.18
CA CYS A 231 -2.60 5.10 7.91
C CYS A 231 -2.97 6.53 8.35
N HIS A 232 -2.02 7.45 8.40
CA HIS A 232 -2.27 8.87 8.62
C HIS A 232 -2.29 9.64 7.30
N THR A 233 -3.42 10.27 6.99
CA THR A 233 -3.68 10.94 5.70
C THR A 233 -3.55 12.45 5.80
N LEU A 234 -2.91 13.06 4.80
CA LEU A 234 -3.01 14.49 4.47
C LEU A 234 -3.82 14.64 3.18
N ALA A 235 -4.98 15.30 3.24
CA ALA A 235 -5.85 15.48 2.08
C ALA A 235 -6.18 16.96 1.82
N LEU A 236 -6.17 17.35 0.55
CA LEU A 236 -6.48 18.68 0.05
C LEU A 236 -7.47 18.59 -1.12
N GLN A 237 -8.60 19.30 -1.06
CA GLN A 237 -9.47 19.56 -2.23
C GLN A 237 -9.28 21.02 -2.65
N ILE A 238 -8.68 21.22 -3.81
CA ILE A 238 -8.13 22.48 -4.29
C ILE A 238 -8.87 22.92 -5.57
N PRO A 239 -9.42 24.16 -5.63
CA PRO A 239 -9.94 24.72 -6.87
C PRO A 239 -8.91 24.71 -8.02
N ILE A 240 -9.31 24.27 -9.21
CA ILE A 240 -8.40 24.12 -10.36
C ILE A 240 -7.73 25.45 -10.74
N ASN A 241 -8.40 26.58 -10.56
CA ASN A 241 -7.84 27.91 -10.79
C ASN A 241 -6.77 28.34 -9.75
N MET A 242 -6.50 27.55 -8.72
CA MET A 242 -5.35 27.73 -7.82
C MET A 242 -4.16 26.85 -8.19
N LEU A 243 -4.36 25.88 -9.11
CA LEU A 243 -3.34 24.96 -9.61
C LEU A 243 -2.95 25.25 -11.06
N GLN A 244 -3.86 25.84 -11.85
CA GLN A 244 -3.60 26.26 -13.22
C GLN A 244 -2.82 27.59 -13.23
N LYS A 245 -1.67 27.63 -13.93
CA LYS A 245 -0.67 28.72 -13.90
C LYS A 245 -1.19 30.13 -14.25
N ASP A 246 -2.26 30.25 -15.05
CA ASP A 246 -2.89 31.52 -15.42
C ASP A 246 -4.16 31.83 -14.60
N GLY A 247 -4.52 30.98 -13.63
CA GLY A 247 -5.76 31.10 -12.87
C GLY A 247 -7.04 30.72 -13.63
N LYS A 248 -6.95 29.94 -14.71
CA LYS A 248 -8.10 29.47 -15.50
C LYS A 248 -8.92 28.41 -14.73
N SER A 249 -10.24 28.48 -14.81
CA SER A 249 -11.13 27.39 -14.38
C SER A 249 -11.21 26.29 -15.45
N ALA A 250 -11.56 25.06 -15.04
CA ALA A 250 -11.42 23.89 -15.89
C ALA A 250 -12.37 23.83 -17.11
N ASN A 251 -13.42 24.65 -17.14
CA ASN A 251 -14.26 24.86 -18.31
C ASN A 251 -13.66 25.82 -19.35
N GLN A 252 -12.49 26.40 -19.08
CA GLN A 252 -11.72 27.23 -20.01
C GLN A 252 -10.62 26.43 -20.73
N ALA A 253 -10.42 25.15 -20.39
CA ALA A 253 -9.56 24.25 -21.15
C ALA A 253 -10.13 24.04 -22.56
N VAL A 254 -9.27 24.09 -23.58
CA VAL A 254 -9.70 23.93 -24.99
C VAL A 254 -10.32 22.56 -25.22
N ASN A 255 -9.70 21.51 -24.66
CA ASN A 255 -10.22 20.16 -24.48
C ASN A 255 -9.18 19.37 -23.64
N ILE A 256 -9.29 18.05 -23.59
CA ILE A 256 -8.34 17.16 -22.89
C ILE A 256 -6.88 17.27 -23.40
N LEU A 257 -6.60 17.87 -24.55
CA LEU A 257 -5.25 18.03 -25.10
C LEU A 257 -4.61 19.38 -24.73
N ASP A 258 -5.27 20.16 -23.88
CA ASP A 258 -4.78 21.45 -23.40
C ASP A 258 -3.65 21.24 -22.36
N GLY A 259 -2.41 21.44 -22.80
CA GLY A 259 -1.22 21.30 -21.95
C GLY A 259 -1.14 22.29 -20.80
N ASP A 260 -1.85 23.42 -20.85
CA ASP A 260 -1.90 24.41 -19.76
C ASP A 260 -2.67 23.91 -18.53
N PHE A 261 -3.27 22.71 -18.59
CA PHE A 261 -4.03 22.08 -17.49
C PHE A 261 -3.37 20.80 -16.96
N VAL A 262 -2.13 20.50 -17.35
CA VAL A 262 -1.34 19.41 -16.77
C VAL A 262 -0.53 19.93 -15.57
N ILE A 263 -0.52 19.19 -14.48
CA ILE A 263 0.34 19.42 -13.30
C ILE A 263 1.09 18.15 -12.92
N GLY A 264 2.28 18.30 -12.36
CA GLY A 264 3.04 17.25 -11.68
C GLY A 264 2.84 17.39 -10.18
N VAL A 265 2.58 16.28 -9.49
CA VAL A 265 2.35 16.27 -8.03
C VAL A 265 3.30 15.25 -7.40
N TRP A 266 3.96 15.63 -6.32
CA TRP A 266 4.74 14.70 -5.49
C TRP A 266 4.63 15.10 -4.00
N ALA A 267 4.94 14.16 -3.10
CA ALA A 267 4.92 14.38 -1.66
C ALA A 267 6.26 13.99 -1.02
N SER A 268 6.60 14.62 0.11
CA SER A 268 7.87 14.40 0.80
C SER A 268 7.78 14.59 2.31
N ALA A 269 8.65 13.87 3.01
CA ALA A 269 8.95 14.12 4.42
C ALA A 269 10.40 14.58 4.59
N SER A 270 10.60 15.60 5.42
CA SER A 270 11.92 16.13 5.78
C SER A 270 12.14 16.14 7.30
N ARG A 271 13.38 15.85 7.72
CA ARG A 271 13.87 15.85 9.10
C ARG A 271 14.88 16.98 9.34
N PRO A 272 15.00 17.55 10.56
CA PRO A 272 16.14 18.36 10.93
C PRO A 272 17.43 17.52 10.96
N GLN A 273 18.51 18.02 10.38
CA GLN A 273 19.78 17.32 10.21
C GLN A 273 20.41 16.79 11.51
N ILE A 274 20.17 17.47 12.64
CA ILE A 274 20.76 17.13 13.94
C ILE A 274 19.65 16.83 14.94
N THR A 275 19.70 15.64 15.55
CA THR A 275 18.89 15.25 16.71
C THR A 275 19.80 14.96 17.90
N THR A 276 19.56 15.60 19.04
CA THR A 276 20.30 15.43 20.30
C THR A 276 19.38 14.82 21.35
N LEU A 277 19.67 13.59 21.77
CA LEU A 277 18.92 12.90 22.82
C LEU A 277 19.23 13.50 24.19
N ARG A 278 18.22 13.69 25.04
CA ARG A 278 18.39 14.13 26.43
C ARG A 278 18.64 12.95 27.37
N MET A 279 19.45 13.16 28.41
CA MET A 279 19.71 12.15 29.46
C MET A 279 18.58 12.02 30.49
N ASP A 280 17.63 12.97 30.53
CA ASP A 280 16.49 13.00 31.46
C ASP A 280 15.24 12.29 30.90
N GLY A 281 15.30 11.74 29.68
CA GLY A 281 14.16 11.14 28.99
C GLY A 281 13.18 12.16 28.37
N GLY A 282 13.49 13.46 28.39
CA GLY A 282 12.72 14.49 27.72
C GLY A 282 12.77 14.40 26.18
N LYS A 283 11.86 15.11 25.50
CA LYS A 283 11.85 15.20 24.03
C LYS A 283 13.25 15.62 23.51
N PRO A 284 13.80 14.94 22.48
CA PRO A 284 15.08 15.32 21.88
C PRO A 284 15.10 16.76 21.39
N ASP A 285 16.26 17.43 21.49
CA ASP A 285 16.48 18.71 20.81
C ASP A 285 16.79 18.46 19.34
N VAL A 286 16.18 19.24 18.44
CA VAL A 286 16.41 19.14 16.99
C VAL A 286 16.90 20.47 16.41
N SER A 287 17.82 20.42 15.44
CA SER A 287 18.41 21.62 14.83
C SER A 287 19.06 21.32 13.46
N GLY A 288 19.59 22.37 12.81
CA GLY A 288 20.24 22.28 11.50
C GLY A 288 19.29 22.57 10.35
N LEU A 289 19.73 22.21 9.13
CA LEU A 289 18.90 22.29 7.93
C LEU A 289 17.81 21.21 7.94
N TRP A 290 16.76 21.42 7.17
CA TRP A 290 15.81 20.37 6.83
C TRP A 290 16.39 19.53 5.70
N VAL A 291 16.34 18.21 5.84
CA VAL A 291 16.87 17.21 4.90
C VAL A 291 15.73 16.27 4.55
N GLN A 292 15.50 16.08 3.25
CA GLN A 292 14.51 15.12 2.74
C GLN A 292 14.93 13.69 3.11
N VAL A 293 13.98 12.88 3.59
CA VAL A 293 14.23 11.48 3.99
C VAL A 293 13.25 10.49 3.33
N SER A 294 12.19 10.98 2.71
CA SER A 294 11.26 10.21 1.88
C SER A 294 10.69 11.11 0.79
N ARG A 295 10.45 10.53 -0.39
CA ARG A 295 9.73 11.14 -1.52
C ARG A 295 8.81 10.11 -2.16
N LEU A 296 7.69 10.57 -2.71
CA LEU A 296 6.80 9.74 -3.51
C LEU A 296 6.05 10.61 -4.53
N GLY A 297 6.27 10.35 -5.82
CA GLY A 297 5.49 10.89 -6.94
C GLY A 297 4.63 9.80 -7.57
N MET A 298 5.19 9.05 -8.50
CA MET A 298 4.60 7.86 -9.08
C MET A 298 4.58 6.71 -8.04
N PRO A 299 3.46 5.97 -7.91
CA PRO A 299 3.38 4.81 -7.03
C PRO A 299 4.35 3.72 -7.48
N LEU A 300 4.67 2.81 -6.56
CA LEU A 300 5.48 1.59 -6.76
C LEU A 300 6.88 1.78 -7.39
N THR A 301 7.29 3.02 -7.63
CA THR A 301 8.54 3.34 -8.31
C THR A 301 9.73 3.04 -7.41
N ASN A 302 9.71 3.52 -6.16
CA ASN A 302 10.78 3.18 -5.21
C ASN A 302 10.72 1.69 -4.82
N GLU A 303 9.54 1.09 -4.86
CA GLU A 303 9.24 -0.28 -4.46
C GLU A 303 9.78 -1.33 -5.43
N ALA A 304 9.46 -1.17 -6.72
CA ALA A 304 9.60 -2.19 -7.76
C ALA A 304 10.51 -1.76 -8.94
N VAL A 305 10.79 -0.47 -9.11
CA VAL A 305 11.68 0.03 -10.18
C VAL A 305 13.08 0.31 -9.65
N ILE A 306 13.20 1.00 -8.52
CA ILE A 306 14.51 1.35 -7.93
C ILE A 306 15.10 0.15 -7.17
N PRO A 307 16.36 -0.26 -7.45
CA PRO A 307 16.98 -1.39 -6.77
C PRO A 307 17.30 -1.04 -5.31
N VAL A 308 17.27 -2.05 -4.42
CA VAL A 308 17.41 -1.90 -2.96
C VAL A 308 18.62 -1.05 -2.50
N GLY A 309 19.73 -1.07 -3.24
CA GLY A 309 20.93 -0.30 -2.92
C GLY A 309 20.83 1.21 -3.21
N GLU A 310 19.84 1.63 -3.99
CA GLU A 310 19.64 3.02 -4.42
C GLU A 310 18.42 3.69 -3.78
N LYS A 311 17.51 2.92 -3.15
CA LYS A 311 16.25 3.43 -2.58
C LYS A 311 16.41 4.54 -1.54
N ASP A 312 17.46 4.45 -0.71
CA ASP A 312 17.77 5.49 0.27
C ASP A 312 18.27 6.78 -0.43
N ARG A 313 19.00 6.65 -1.54
CA ARG A 313 19.42 7.80 -2.35
C ARG A 313 18.25 8.42 -3.11
N TRP A 314 17.37 7.59 -3.66
CA TRP A 314 16.09 8.01 -4.25
C TRP A 314 15.32 8.89 -3.27
N ASN A 315 15.02 8.38 -2.08
CA ASN A 315 14.29 9.11 -1.05
C ASN A 315 14.96 10.40 -0.56
N ALA A 316 16.29 10.47 -0.58
CA ALA A 316 17.05 11.66 -0.19
C ALA A 316 17.18 12.72 -1.31
N SER A 317 16.97 12.35 -2.58
CA SER A 317 17.11 13.24 -3.74
C SER A 317 15.80 13.98 -4.04
N SER A 318 15.86 15.27 -4.37
CA SER A 318 14.69 15.96 -4.92
C SER A 318 14.39 15.44 -6.34
N PRO A 319 13.13 15.28 -6.77
CA PRO A 319 12.79 15.02 -8.16
C PRO A 319 13.33 16.08 -9.13
N HIS A 320 13.75 17.26 -8.65
CA HIS A 320 14.36 18.32 -9.45
C HIS A 320 15.89 18.17 -9.66
N ASP A 321 16.57 17.30 -8.90
CA ASP A 321 18.01 17.06 -9.03
C ASP A 321 18.35 16.32 -10.34
N ARG A 322 18.76 17.06 -11.37
CA ARG A 322 19.00 16.51 -12.72
C ARG A 322 20.05 15.40 -12.76
N ASP A 323 21.10 15.50 -11.95
CA ASP A 323 22.19 14.52 -11.92
C ASP A 323 21.73 13.24 -11.21
N ALA A 324 20.95 13.37 -10.14
CA ALA A 324 20.33 12.23 -9.48
C ALA A 324 19.29 11.55 -10.39
N GLU A 325 18.35 12.31 -10.97
CA GLU A 325 17.29 11.77 -11.84
C GLU A 325 17.86 11.04 -13.07
N ALA A 326 18.83 11.65 -13.78
CA ALA A 326 19.47 11.01 -14.94
C ALA A 326 20.14 9.66 -14.59
N SER A 327 20.62 9.50 -13.36
CA SER A 327 21.19 8.24 -12.89
C SER A 327 20.15 7.16 -12.56
N PHE A 328 18.88 7.54 -12.33
CA PHE A 328 17.78 6.62 -12.08
C PHE A 328 17.05 6.20 -13.36
N GLU A 329 17.06 7.02 -14.42
CA GLU A 329 16.37 6.73 -15.71
C GLU A 329 16.70 5.34 -16.30
N GLN A 330 17.91 4.81 -16.05
CA GLN A 330 18.30 3.47 -16.49
C GLN A 330 17.33 2.37 -15.98
N TYR A 331 16.77 2.53 -14.78
CA TYR A 331 15.83 1.59 -14.18
C TYR A 331 14.44 1.64 -14.83
N PHE A 332 14.12 2.70 -15.58
CA PHE A 332 12.87 2.80 -16.35
C PHE A 332 13.05 2.35 -17.80
N THR A 333 14.25 2.56 -18.38
CA THR A 333 14.55 2.13 -19.76
C THR A 333 14.91 0.65 -19.88
N ASN A 334 15.39 0.03 -18.79
CA ASN A 334 15.71 -1.40 -18.67
C ASN A 334 15.28 -1.92 -17.26
N PRO A 335 13.97 -1.94 -16.94
CA PRO A 335 13.50 -2.26 -15.58
C PRO A 335 13.81 -3.69 -15.17
N GLU A 336 14.26 -3.92 -13.93
CA GLU A 336 14.56 -5.29 -13.46
C GLU A 336 13.32 -6.19 -13.56
N LEU A 337 12.13 -5.63 -13.26
CA LEU A 337 10.84 -6.31 -13.35
C LEU A 337 10.58 -6.93 -14.74
N ALA A 338 11.08 -6.32 -15.82
CA ALA A 338 10.96 -6.86 -17.17
C ALA A 338 11.74 -8.16 -17.39
N LEU A 339 12.83 -8.41 -16.65
CA LEU A 339 13.61 -9.65 -16.76
C LEU A 339 12.79 -10.89 -16.33
N TYR A 340 11.79 -10.70 -15.46
CA TYR A 340 10.87 -11.74 -15.01
C TYR A 340 9.63 -11.90 -15.92
N MET A 341 9.56 -11.14 -17.02
CA MET A 341 8.56 -11.25 -18.10
C MET A 341 9.21 -11.63 -19.46
N ASP A 342 10.53 -11.85 -19.46
CA ASP A 342 11.33 -12.29 -20.61
C ASP A 342 11.75 -13.76 -20.41
N ASP A 343 11.17 -14.66 -21.21
CA ASP A 343 11.48 -16.10 -21.18
C ASP A 343 12.92 -16.43 -21.62
N SER A 344 13.64 -15.48 -22.25
CA SER A 344 15.08 -15.60 -22.51
C SER A 344 15.97 -15.24 -21.32
N LYS A 345 15.37 -14.75 -20.22
CA LYS A 345 16.03 -14.31 -18.97
C LYS A 345 15.50 -15.08 -17.77
N PHE A 346 14.58 -14.49 -17.01
CA PHE A 346 14.06 -15.00 -15.74
C PHE A 346 12.54 -15.24 -15.77
N GLY A 347 11.88 -15.17 -16.93
CA GLY A 347 10.44 -15.45 -17.07
C GLY A 347 10.01 -16.79 -16.46
N GLY A 348 10.81 -17.85 -16.66
CA GLY A 348 10.57 -19.16 -16.04
C GLY A 348 10.84 -19.25 -14.53
N ALA A 349 11.38 -18.20 -13.90
CA ALA A 349 11.68 -18.16 -12.46
C ALA A 349 10.51 -17.62 -11.61
N VAL A 350 9.57 -16.89 -12.21
CA VAL A 350 8.40 -16.30 -11.54
C VAL A 350 7.11 -16.81 -12.18
N PRO A 351 6.60 -18.00 -11.79
CA PRO A 351 5.45 -18.62 -12.44
C PRO A 351 4.16 -17.78 -12.41
N GLY A 352 3.99 -16.91 -11.40
CA GLY A 352 2.84 -16.00 -11.33
C GLY A 352 2.82 -14.95 -12.45
N PHE A 353 3.96 -14.64 -13.06
CA PHE A 353 4.07 -13.73 -14.22
C PHE A 353 4.10 -14.50 -15.56
N THR A 354 3.74 -15.79 -15.60
CA THR A 354 3.61 -16.53 -16.87
C THR A 354 2.65 -15.87 -17.89
N PRO A 355 1.54 -15.22 -17.49
CA PRO A 355 0.67 -14.47 -18.43
C PRO A 355 1.25 -13.13 -18.90
N LEU A 356 2.39 -12.69 -18.36
CA LEU A 356 2.99 -11.37 -18.66
C LEU A 356 4.24 -11.56 -19.52
N ARG A 357 4.19 -11.05 -20.76
CA ARG A 357 5.24 -11.24 -21.78
C ARG A 357 5.59 -9.92 -22.42
N ILE A 358 6.86 -9.70 -22.72
CA ILE A 358 7.34 -8.48 -23.40
C ILE A 358 7.53 -8.78 -24.89
N GLN A 359 7.09 -7.87 -25.76
CA GLN A 359 7.32 -7.99 -27.20
C GLN A 359 8.82 -8.02 -27.53
N GLY A 360 9.30 -9.16 -28.05
CA GLY A 360 10.66 -9.32 -28.56
C GLY A 360 10.78 -9.17 -30.08
N SER A 361 9.64 -9.06 -30.79
CA SER A 361 9.56 -9.01 -32.24
C SER A 361 8.29 -8.27 -32.72
N SER A 362 7.88 -7.21 -32.01
CA SER A 362 6.73 -6.36 -32.39
C SER A 362 6.89 -5.85 -33.82
N LEU A 363 5.83 -6.01 -34.63
CA LEU A 363 5.81 -5.72 -36.07
C LEU A 363 6.99 -6.37 -36.84
N GLY A 364 7.48 -7.52 -36.37
CA GLY A 364 8.56 -8.30 -36.98
C GLY A 364 9.96 -7.68 -36.88
N SER A 365 10.15 -6.60 -36.13
CA SER A 365 11.44 -5.87 -36.11
C SER A 365 11.77 -5.07 -34.85
N PHE A 366 10.81 -4.78 -33.96
CA PHE A 366 11.04 -4.01 -32.73
C PHE A 366 11.08 -4.92 -31.50
N ASP A 367 12.24 -4.98 -30.85
CA ASP A 367 12.49 -5.79 -29.65
C ASP A 367 12.51 -4.88 -28.42
N PHE A 368 11.58 -5.09 -27.48
CA PHE A 368 11.44 -4.27 -26.27
C PHE A 368 12.06 -4.90 -25.01
N ARG A 369 12.75 -6.04 -25.14
CA ARG A 369 13.40 -6.74 -24.01
C ARG A 369 14.69 -6.04 -23.59
N ASN A 370 15.00 -6.05 -22.30
CA ASN A 370 16.12 -5.28 -21.73
C ASN A 370 17.45 -5.50 -22.48
N GLY A 371 18.09 -4.39 -22.87
CA GLY A 371 19.32 -4.32 -23.66
C GLY A 371 19.13 -4.33 -25.18
N ALA A 372 17.89 -4.44 -25.68
CA ALA A 372 17.56 -4.26 -27.10
C ALA A 372 17.31 -2.79 -27.46
N ASP A 373 17.14 -2.49 -28.75
CA ASP A 373 17.03 -1.12 -29.26
C ASP A 373 15.62 -0.53 -29.26
N GLY A 374 14.57 -1.34 -29.09
CA GLY A 374 13.17 -0.87 -29.16
C GLY A 374 12.91 -0.10 -30.46
N LEU A 375 12.59 1.19 -30.34
CA LEU A 375 12.35 2.10 -31.47
C LEU A 375 13.59 2.89 -31.95
N PHE A 376 14.77 2.72 -31.34
CA PHE A 376 15.96 3.54 -31.65
C PHE A 376 16.36 3.50 -33.13
N GLY A 377 16.24 2.34 -33.78
CA GLY A 377 16.58 2.15 -35.19
C GLY A 377 15.66 2.85 -36.21
N LEU A 378 14.63 3.59 -35.78
CA LEU A 378 13.72 4.30 -36.68
C LEU A 378 14.47 5.37 -37.51
N PRO A 379 14.37 5.36 -38.85
CA PRO A 379 14.99 6.38 -39.69
C PRO A 379 14.32 7.74 -39.49
N ALA A 380 15.08 8.84 -39.58
CA ALA A 380 14.59 10.20 -39.34
C ALA A 380 13.30 10.53 -40.11
N SER A 381 13.19 10.07 -41.36
CA SER A 381 12.00 10.27 -42.22
C SER A 381 10.73 9.56 -41.73
N ALA A 382 10.84 8.51 -40.91
CA ALA A 382 9.68 7.83 -40.33
C ALA A 382 9.16 8.53 -39.07
N ARG A 383 9.99 9.37 -38.43
CA ARG A 383 9.68 10.02 -37.14
C ARG A 383 9.22 11.47 -37.30
N GLU A 384 9.24 12.02 -38.51
CA GLU A 384 8.76 13.37 -38.80
C GLU A 384 7.26 13.51 -38.46
N GLY A 385 6.89 14.59 -37.76
CA GLY A 385 5.51 14.80 -37.28
C GLY A 385 5.11 13.97 -36.04
N THR A 386 6.00 13.15 -35.50
CA THR A 386 5.78 12.32 -34.30
C THR A 386 6.47 12.91 -33.07
N ALA A 387 6.14 12.42 -31.86
CA ALA A 387 6.89 12.71 -30.63
C ALA A 387 8.38 12.31 -30.73
N LEU A 388 8.70 11.35 -31.60
CA LEU A 388 10.03 10.79 -31.82
C LEU A 388 10.86 11.57 -32.86
N ALA A 389 10.37 12.70 -33.36
CA ALA A 389 11.12 13.60 -34.23
C ALA A 389 12.34 14.21 -33.51
N ASP A 390 13.42 14.49 -34.25
CA ASP A 390 14.62 15.15 -33.70
C ASP A 390 14.32 16.58 -33.18
N GLY A 391 13.33 17.26 -33.78
CA GLY A 391 12.82 18.55 -33.32
C GLY A 391 11.73 18.46 -32.24
N ALA A 392 11.45 17.26 -31.72
CA ALA A 392 10.54 16.98 -30.62
C ALA A 392 11.33 16.26 -29.50
N PHE A 393 10.86 15.10 -29.04
CA PHE A 393 11.48 14.35 -27.94
C PHE A 393 12.31 13.15 -28.41
N GLY A 394 12.52 12.98 -29.73
CA GLY A 394 13.29 11.88 -30.31
C GLY A 394 14.68 11.73 -29.72
N GLY A 395 15.41 12.84 -29.51
CA GLY A 395 16.74 12.83 -28.91
C GLY A 395 16.80 12.42 -27.43
N TYR A 396 15.64 12.31 -26.76
CA TYR A 396 15.53 11.83 -25.36
C TYR A 396 14.85 10.45 -25.27
N LEU A 397 13.85 10.19 -26.12
CA LEU A 397 13.03 8.97 -26.10
C LEU A 397 13.59 7.82 -26.96
N LEU A 398 14.54 8.08 -27.86
CA LEU A 398 15.20 7.06 -28.67
C LEU A 398 16.63 6.84 -28.16
N ARG A 399 16.89 5.68 -27.54
CA ARG A 399 18.17 5.34 -26.92
C ARG A 399 18.61 3.92 -27.29
N GLU A 400 19.84 3.78 -27.77
CA GLU A 400 20.48 2.49 -28.05
C GLU A 400 20.51 1.62 -26.78
N GLY A 401 20.15 0.34 -26.88
CA GLY A 401 20.11 -0.59 -25.74
C GLY A 401 19.16 -0.23 -24.59
N SER A 402 18.22 0.71 -24.80
CA SER A 402 17.31 1.24 -23.77
C SER A 402 15.87 1.22 -24.29
N PRO A 403 15.29 0.04 -24.54
CA PRO A 403 14.09 -0.10 -25.37
C PRO A 403 12.85 0.55 -24.75
N ARG A 404 12.78 0.60 -23.42
CA ARG A 404 11.65 1.16 -22.67
C ARG A 404 11.72 2.69 -22.50
N SER A 405 12.68 3.35 -23.15
CA SER A 405 12.74 4.82 -23.22
C SER A 405 11.58 5.43 -24.02
N ALA A 406 10.89 4.63 -24.84
CA ALA A 406 9.78 5.08 -25.67
C ALA A 406 8.38 4.83 -25.06
N ASP A 407 8.25 4.07 -23.96
CA ASP A 407 6.94 3.76 -23.35
C ASP A 407 6.91 3.90 -21.82
N ILE A 408 7.75 3.17 -21.08
CA ILE A 408 7.78 3.24 -19.60
C ILE A 408 8.37 4.57 -19.13
N LEU A 409 9.51 5.00 -19.71
CA LEU A 409 10.11 6.28 -19.34
C LEU A 409 9.13 7.46 -19.50
N PRO A 410 8.43 7.67 -20.63
CA PRO A 410 7.44 8.76 -20.70
C PRO A 410 6.25 8.55 -19.76
N ALA A 411 5.76 7.32 -19.56
CA ALA A 411 4.64 7.06 -18.66
C ALA A 411 4.91 7.45 -17.19
N PHE A 412 6.16 7.34 -16.72
CA PHE A 412 6.56 7.64 -15.34
C PHE A 412 7.30 8.99 -15.17
N TYR A 413 8.10 9.43 -16.16
CA TYR A 413 9.09 10.50 -15.97
C TYR A 413 8.83 11.82 -16.72
N THR A 414 7.97 11.83 -17.74
CA THR A 414 7.65 13.07 -18.51
C THR A 414 6.15 13.27 -18.72
N GLY A 415 5.35 12.26 -18.40
CA GLY A 415 4.01 12.11 -18.94
C GLY A 415 4.04 11.78 -20.44
N VAL A 416 2.87 11.49 -20.98
CA VAL A 416 2.66 11.04 -22.35
C VAL A 416 2.03 12.16 -23.18
N PRO A 417 2.71 12.65 -24.25
CA PRO A 417 2.15 13.67 -25.14
C PRO A 417 1.18 13.04 -26.14
N ASN A 418 0.09 13.74 -26.48
CA ASN A 418 -0.85 13.27 -27.51
C ASN A 418 -0.33 13.48 -28.95
N LEU A 419 0.81 12.88 -29.26
CA LEU A 419 1.42 12.82 -30.59
C LEU A 419 1.72 11.36 -30.94
N PRO A 420 1.79 10.97 -32.22
CA PRO A 420 2.23 9.61 -32.57
C PRO A 420 3.60 9.31 -31.94
N PRO A 421 3.86 8.07 -31.47
CA PRO A 421 2.96 6.93 -31.53
C PRO A 421 1.82 6.93 -30.49
N TYR A 422 1.84 7.77 -29.47
CA TYR A 422 1.01 7.72 -28.25
C TYR A 422 -0.52 7.91 -28.39
N GLN A 423 -1.05 7.88 -29.61
CA GLN A 423 -2.49 7.84 -29.89
C GLN A 423 -2.92 6.38 -30.09
N LEU A 424 -4.17 6.03 -29.78
CA LEU A 424 -4.66 4.65 -29.93
C LEU A 424 -4.56 4.19 -31.39
N ALA A 425 -4.38 2.89 -31.60
CA ALA A 425 -4.35 2.29 -32.94
C ALA A 425 -5.63 2.54 -33.77
N THR A 426 -6.76 2.89 -33.14
CA THR A 426 -7.99 3.34 -33.80
C THR A 426 -7.71 4.45 -34.81
N GLY A 427 -7.98 4.16 -36.09
CA GLY A 427 -7.84 5.10 -37.21
C GLY A 427 -6.44 5.18 -37.82
N LYS A 428 -5.43 4.49 -37.26
CA LYS A 428 -4.09 4.43 -37.85
C LYS A 428 -4.10 3.61 -39.14
N THR A 429 -3.55 4.18 -40.22
CA THR A 429 -3.51 3.56 -41.55
C THR A 429 -2.18 2.89 -41.86
N ASP A 430 -1.07 3.46 -41.37
CA ASP A 430 0.29 3.13 -41.78
C ASP A 430 1.16 2.78 -40.54
N GLY A 431 0.60 1.95 -39.66
CA GLY A 431 1.26 1.51 -38.43
C GLY A 431 1.31 2.57 -37.32
N PRO A 432 2.09 2.32 -36.25
CA PRO A 432 1.98 3.06 -34.97
C PRO A 432 2.39 4.54 -35.06
N LEU A 433 3.16 4.94 -36.07
CA LEU A 433 3.62 6.32 -36.28
C LEU A 433 2.60 7.19 -37.03
N SER A 434 1.54 6.61 -37.59
CA SER A 434 0.43 7.38 -38.15
C SER A 434 -0.50 7.92 -37.05
N ALA A 435 -1.22 9.01 -37.36
CA ALA A 435 -2.16 9.61 -36.42
C ALA A 435 -3.33 8.67 -36.11
N GLY A 436 -3.66 8.55 -34.82
CA GLY A 436 -4.73 7.70 -34.30
C GLY A 436 -5.68 8.47 -33.39
N LYS A 437 -6.50 7.76 -32.62
CA LYS A 437 -7.47 8.39 -31.72
C LYS A 437 -6.78 8.99 -30.48
N PRO A 438 -7.01 10.28 -30.16
CA PRO A 438 -6.56 10.90 -28.92
C PRO A 438 -7.21 10.26 -27.68
N PHE A 439 -6.42 9.94 -26.66
CA PHE A 439 -6.92 9.36 -25.40
C PHE A 439 -6.09 9.68 -24.15
N VAL A 440 -4.87 10.20 -24.28
CA VAL A 440 -3.98 10.53 -23.17
C VAL A 440 -3.21 11.81 -23.47
N ASN A 441 -3.10 12.69 -22.48
CA ASN A 441 -2.25 13.88 -22.54
C ASN A 441 -1.93 14.36 -21.12
N ASN A 442 -1.03 13.69 -20.40
CA ASN A 442 -0.54 14.14 -19.09
C ASN A 442 0.90 14.66 -19.19
N PHE A 443 1.28 15.19 -20.36
CA PHE A 443 2.63 15.62 -20.66
C PHE A 443 3.02 16.91 -19.92
N LEU A 444 3.98 16.79 -19.01
CA LEU A 444 4.65 17.90 -18.35
C LEU A 444 6.16 17.65 -18.48
N PRO A 445 6.89 18.39 -19.35
CA PRO A 445 8.26 18.07 -19.72
C PRO A 445 9.32 18.34 -18.64
N THR A 446 8.93 18.51 -17.37
CA THR A 446 9.87 18.35 -16.26
C THR A 446 10.19 16.87 -16.10
N LEU A 447 11.46 16.51 -16.23
CA LEU A 447 11.90 15.14 -15.92
C LEU A 447 11.78 14.93 -14.40
N GLY A 448 11.37 13.74 -13.95
CA GLY A 448 11.43 13.36 -12.54
C GLY A 448 10.17 12.66 -12.03
N ASP A 449 10.31 12.09 -10.83
CA ASP A 449 9.26 11.37 -10.11
C ASP A 449 8.10 12.29 -9.69
N MET A 450 7.03 12.29 -10.48
CA MET A 450 5.82 13.08 -10.23
C MET A 450 4.60 12.39 -10.82
N LEU A 451 3.52 12.35 -10.04
CA LEU A 451 2.21 11.93 -10.51
C LEU A 451 1.60 13.03 -11.38
N ARG A 452 1.54 12.80 -12.70
CA ARG A 452 1.10 13.83 -13.68
C ARG A 452 -0.39 13.74 -13.96
N LEU A 453 -1.13 14.77 -13.54
CA LEU A 453 -2.58 14.90 -13.68
C LEU A 453 -2.95 15.97 -14.70
N ASN A 454 -3.76 15.60 -15.69
CA ASN A 454 -4.46 16.53 -16.57
C ASN A 454 -5.84 16.89 -15.99
N MET A 455 -5.96 18.13 -15.52
CA MET A 455 -7.16 18.68 -14.88
C MET A 455 -8.32 19.00 -15.86
N ALA A 456 -8.06 18.98 -17.18
CA ALA A 456 -9.07 19.15 -18.22
C ALA A 456 -9.85 17.85 -18.49
N VAL A 457 -9.31 16.68 -18.11
CA VAL A 457 -10.04 15.41 -18.21
C VAL A 457 -11.15 15.37 -17.15
N PRO A 458 -12.43 15.17 -17.52
CA PRO A 458 -13.53 15.06 -16.56
C PRO A 458 -13.47 13.73 -15.79
N PRO A 459 -13.91 13.69 -14.52
CA PRO A 459 -13.91 12.46 -13.75
C PRO A 459 -14.96 11.49 -14.31
N THR A 460 -14.62 10.21 -14.37
CA THR A 460 -15.58 9.15 -14.72
C THR A 460 -16.49 8.94 -13.51
N PRO A 461 -17.83 8.99 -13.64
CA PRO A 461 -18.73 8.69 -12.53
C PRO A 461 -18.49 7.27 -12.01
N ARG A 462 -18.41 7.11 -10.69
CA ARG A 462 -18.08 5.83 -10.03
C ARG A 462 -19.22 4.81 -10.08
N ASP A 463 -20.42 5.28 -10.42
CA ASP A 463 -21.63 4.50 -10.71
C ASP A 463 -21.83 4.22 -12.20
N ASN A 464 -20.91 4.66 -13.08
CA ASN A 464 -20.95 4.35 -14.50
C ASN A 464 -20.64 2.86 -14.72
N ALA A 465 -21.43 2.18 -15.56
CA ALA A 465 -21.21 0.78 -15.94
C ALA A 465 -19.86 0.54 -16.66
N ASP A 466 -19.28 1.57 -17.27
CA ASP A 466 -17.94 1.53 -17.90
C ASP A 466 -16.80 1.82 -16.90
N PHE A 467 -17.07 2.17 -15.63
CA PHE A 467 -16.03 2.48 -14.64
C PHE A 467 -15.19 1.24 -14.32
N SER A 468 -13.88 1.41 -14.23
CA SER A 468 -12.92 0.33 -13.98
C SER A 468 -11.73 0.83 -13.17
N ASN A 469 -11.20 -0.03 -12.32
CA ASN A 469 -9.94 0.15 -11.59
C ASN A 469 -8.68 0.09 -12.49
N LEU A 470 -8.81 -0.18 -13.79
CA LEU A 470 -7.67 -0.27 -14.73
C LEU A 470 -7.30 1.06 -15.41
N GLY A 471 -7.90 2.18 -15.01
CA GLY A 471 -7.58 3.53 -15.50
C GLY A 471 -7.47 3.63 -17.03
N LEU A 472 -6.35 4.15 -17.52
CA LEU A 472 -6.12 4.34 -18.95
C LEU A 472 -6.06 3.03 -19.77
N ILE A 473 -5.81 1.87 -19.16
CA ILE A 473 -5.91 0.57 -19.87
C ILE A 473 -7.37 0.32 -20.28
N GLN A 474 -8.35 0.54 -19.39
CA GLN A 474 -9.75 0.38 -19.74
C GLN A 474 -10.18 1.43 -20.78
N ALA A 475 -9.69 2.68 -20.67
CA ALA A 475 -9.94 3.70 -21.69
C ALA A 475 -9.41 3.29 -23.07
N ALA A 476 -8.23 2.67 -23.14
CA ALA A 476 -7.68 2.11 -24.37
C ALA A 476 -8.54 0.96 -24.92
N VAL A 477 -8.96 0.01 -24.07
CA VAL A 477 -9.86 -1.10 -24.48
C VAL A 477 -11.15 -0.55 -25.09
N LEU A 478 -11.82 0.38 -24.41
CA LEU A 478 -13.03 1.02 -24.94
C LEU A 478 -12.76 1.77 -26.26
N GLY A 479 -11.68 2.55 -26.32
CA GLY A 479 -11.30 3.31 -27.52
C GLY A 479 -10.90 2.46 -28.74
N LEU A 480 -10.52 1.20 -28.52
CA LEU A 480 -10.13 0.22 -29.55
C LEU A 480 -11.29 -0.71 -29.96
N THR A 481 -12.09 -1.20 -29.01
CA THR A 481 -13.07 -2.26 -29.26
C THR A 481 -14.52 -1.81 -29.28
N ASP A 482 -14.88 -0.70 -28.62
CA ASP A 482 -16.27 -0.29 -28.46
C ASP A 482 -16.76 0.59 -29.64
N PRO A 483 -17.86 0.24 -30.33
CA PRO A 483 -18.43 1.03 -31.42
C PRO A 483 -18.77 2.49 -31.09
N ARG A 484 -18.92 2.85 -29.81
CA ARG A 484 -19.11 4.24 -29.35
C ARG A 484 -17.87 5.12 -29.59
N PHE A 485 -16.68 4.51 -29.58
CA PHE A 485 -15.40 5.21 -29.56
C PHE A 485 -14.45 4.81 -30.70
N ASN A 486 -14.52 3.57 -31.21
CA ASN A 486 -13.58 3.08 -32.21
C ASN A 486 -13.94 3.41 -33.68
N GLY A 487 -15.07 4.08 -33.92
CA GLY A 487 -15.53 4.41 -35.27
C GLY A 487 -14.79 5.55 -35.97
N ASN A 488 -14.02 6.37 -35.24
CA ASN A 488 -13.26 7.50 -35.77
C ASN A 488 -12.11 7.96 -34.84
N THR A 489 -11.34 8.94 -35.30
CA THR A 489 -10.23 9.58 -34.56
C THR A 489 -10.62 10.84 -33.79
N ASP A 490 -11.92 11.16 -33.67
CA ASP A 490 -12.36 12.36 -32.95
C ASP A 490 -12.01 12.30 -31.47
N ILE A 491 -11.74 13.46 -30.86
CA ILE A 491 -11.61 13.60 -29.41
C ILE A 491 -12.98 13.31 -28.78
N GLN A 492 -13.04 12.30 -27.91
CA GLN A 492 -14.25 11.90 -27.20
C GLN A 492 -13.95 11.67 -25.71
N PRO A 493 -14.93 11.88 -24.80
CA PRO A 493 -14.79 11.54 -23.39
C PRO A 493 -14.94 10.03 -23.22
N ILE A 494 -13.84 9.28 -23.37
CA ILE A 494 -13.81 7.84 -23.11
C ILE A 494 -13.75 7.62 -21.58
N PRO A 495 -14.58 6.73 -21.01
CA PRO A 495 -14.51 6.39 -19.59
C PRO A 495 -13.12 5.92 -19.15
N ASN A 496 -12.73 6.27 -17.92
CA ASN A 496 -11.46 5.97 -17.24
C ASN A 496 -10.21 6.70 -17.76
N MET A 497 -10.37 7.69 -18.65
CA MET A 497 -9.29 8.63 -18.97
C MET A 497 -8.81 9.46 -17.76
N ASP A 498 -9.62 9.54 -16.70
CA ASP A 498 -9.28 10.18 -15.41
C ASP A 498 -8.51 9.27 -14.44
N GLY A 499 -8.15 8.05 -14.87
CA GLY A 499 -7.40 7.08 -14.07
C GLY A 499 -5.93 6.99 -14.44
N PHE A 500 -5.19 6.29 -13.60
CA PHE A 500 -3.75 6.09 -13.69
C PHE A 500 -3.27 5.63 -15.09
N PRO A 501 -2.15 6.18 -15.61
CA PRO A 501 -1.27 7.20 -15.02
C PRO A 501 -1.68 8.67 -15.21
N ASN A 502 -2.91 8.99 -15.64
CA ASN A 502 -3.38 10.38 -15.66
C ASN A 502 -3.86 10.81 -14.25
N GLY A 503 -2.91 11.16 -13.39
CA GLY A 503 -3.13 11.17 -11.95
C GLY A 503 -3.23 9.75 -11.40
N ARG A 504 -3.81 9.59 -10.21
CA ARG A 504 -4.15 8.30 -9.58
C ARG A 504 -5.40 8.50 -8.74
N ARG A 505 -6.44 7.73 -9.04
CA ARG A 505 -7.69 7.68 -8.26
C ARG A 505 -7.52 6.70 -7.09
N LEU A 506 -8.32 6.83 -6.04
CA LEU A 506 -8.32 5.87 -4.92
C LEU A 506 -8.69 4.46 -5.38
N GLU A 507 -9.39 4.34 -6.52
CA GLU A 507 -9.87 3.09 -7.08
C GLU A 507 -8.91 2.42 -8.07
N ASP A 508 -7.76 3.01 -8.42
CA ASP A 508 -6.85 2.51 -9.46
C ASP A 508 -5.93 1.38 -8.98
N ASP A 509 -6.05 0.17 -9.56
CA ASP A 509 -5.22 -1.01 -9.25
C ASP A 509 -3.82 -0.85 -9.89
N VAL A 510 -3.03 0.05 -9.31
CA VAL A 510 -1.70 0.43 -9.82
C VAL A 510 -0.77 -0.78 -9.92
N THR A 511 -0.83 -1.73 -8.98
CA THR A 511 -0.02 -2.96 -9.04
C THR A 511 -0.29 -3.74 -10.33
N ARG A 512 -1.57 -3.93 -10.68
CA ARG A 512 -1.95 -4.62 -11.92
C ARG A 512 -1.64 -3.78 -13.16
N ILE A 513 -1.98 -2.50 -13.15
CA ILE A 513 -1.77 -1.60 -14.30
C ILE A 513 -0.29 -1.57 -14.68
N GLU A 514 0.60 -1.45 -13.69
CA GLU A 514 2.04 -1.38 -13.93
C GLU A 514 2.63 -2.71 -14.37
N LEU A 515 2.21 -3.84 -13.81
CA LEU A 515 2.60 -5.16 -14.30
C LEU A 515 2.18 -5.36 -15.77
N GLN A 516 0.98 -4.93 -16.15
CA GLN A 516 0.51 -4.95 -17.55
C GLN A 516 1.29 -3.94 -18.43
N ALA A 517 1.65 -2.77 -17.90
CA ALA A 517 2.45 -1.76 -18.61
C ALA A 517 3.89 -2.24 -18.86
N VAL A 518 4.55 -2.84 -17.88
CA VAL A 518 5.87 -3.47 -18.04
C VAL A 518 5.80 -4.65 -18.99
N SER A 519 4.69 -5.40 -19.02
CA SER A 519 4.43 -6.39 -20.08
C SER A 519 4.29 -5.76 -21.48
N GLY A 520 4.01 -4.47 -21.61
CA GLY A 520 3.92 -3.80 -22.91
C GLY A 520 2.50 -3.68 -23.46
N ILE A 521 1.46 -3.76 -22.60
CA ILE A 521 0.08 -3.44 -23.00
C ILE A 521 -0.06 -2.02 -23.59
N VAL A 522 0.77 -1.08 -23.11
CA VAL A 522 0.81 0.31 -23.59
C VAL A 522 1.33 0.41 -25.02
N LEU A 523 2.27 -0.47 -25.41
CA LEU A 523 2.77 -0.60 -26.77
C LEU A 523 1.67 -1.17 -27.68
N ALA A 524 0.96 -2.21 -27.23
CA ALA A 524 -0.18 -2.77 -27.98
C ALA A 524 -1.29 -1.73 -28.20
N ALA A 525 -1.64 -0.93 -27.19
CA ALA A 525 -2.67 0.11 -27.31
C ALA A 525 -2.39 1.12 -28.45
N VAL A 526 -1.11 1.39 -28.74
CA VAL A 526 -0.67 2.30 -29.81
C VAL A 526 -0.37 1.61 -31.15
N GLY A 527 -0.55 0.29 -31.25
CA GLY A 527 -0.33 -0.48 -32.49
C GLY A 527 1.06 -1.10 -32.64
N LEU A 528 1.81 -1.23 -31.55
CA LEU A 528 3.01 -2.08 -31.44
C LEU A 528 2.59 -3.43 -30.84
N TRP A 529 2.02 -4.26 -31.70
CA TRP A 529 1.37 -5.52 -31.34
C TRP A 529 2.33 -6.58 -30.80
N TYR A 530 1.77 -7.57 -30.10
CA TYR A 530 2.52 -8.71 -29.56
C TYR A 530 3.08 -9.62 -30.65
N ASP A 531 4.07 -10.43 -30.27
CA ASP A 531 4.88 -11.24 -31.19
C ASP A 531 4.09 -12.33 -31.92
N ASP A 532 2.94 -12.73 -31.37
CA ASP A 532 1.99 -13.69 -31.95
C ASP A 532 0.99 -13.06 -32.94
N PHE A 533 1.10 -11.75 -33.24
CA PHE A 533 0.25 -11.07 -34.22
C PHE A 533 0.55 -11.45 -35.68
N ASP A 534 -0.42 -12.08 -36.33
CA ASP A 534 -0.33 -12.61 -37.70
C ASP A 534 -0.75 -11.63 -38.81
N GLY A 535 -1.18 -10.41 -38.43
CA GLY A 535 -1.73 -9.41 -39.35
C GLY A 535 -3.26 -9.35 -39.41
N ALA A 536 -3.99 -10.25 -38.74
CA ALA A 536 -5.45 -10.31 -38.81
C ALA A 536 -6.16 -9.64 -37.61
N ASN A 537 -5.94 -10.13 -36.39
CA ASN A 537 -6.58 -9.61 -35.17
C ASN A 537 -5.52 -9.25 -34.10
N PRO A 538 -5.42 -7.98 -33.67
CA PRO A 538 -4.45 -7.59 -32.64
C PRO A 538 -4.77 -8.14 -31.24
N LEU A 539 -6.01 -8.57 -30.97
CA LEU A 539 -6.33 -9.32 -29.76
C LEU A 539 -5.93 -10.80 -29.93
N THR A 540 -4.63 -11.00 -29.84
CA THR A 540 -3.95 -12.31 -29.89
C THR A 540 -4.00 -13.01 -28.52
N GLN A 541 -3.40 -14.19 -28.37
CA GLN A 541 -3.45 -14.91 -27.08
C GLN A 541 -2.54 -14.22 -26.07
N ASP A 542 -1.34 -13.78 -26.48
CA ASP A 542 -0.41 -13.09 -25.58
C ASP A 542 -1.05 -11.79 -25.04
N LEU A 543 -1.69 -10.98 -25.91
CA LEU A 543 -2.38 -9.76 -25.46
C LEU A 543 -3.60 -10.09 -24.57
N LEU A 544 -4.32 -11.17 -24.84
CA LEU A 544 -5.47 -11.59 -24.02
C LEU A 544 -5.03 -12.06 -22.62
N ASP A 545 -3.93 -12.80 -22.52
CA ASP A 545 -3.35 -13.25 -21.26
C ASP A 545 -2.91 -12.05 -20.40
N VAL A 546 -2.26 -11.05 -21.01
CA VAL A 546 -1.88 -9.79 -20.33
C VAL A 546 -3.11 -8.98 -19.90
N LEU A 547 -4.11 -8.80 -20.77
CA LEU A 547 -5.35 -8.07 -20.44
C LEU A 547 -6.12 -8.72 -19.27
N THR A 548 -6.19 -10.06 -19.25
CA THR A 548 -6.97 -10.82 -18.27
C THR A 548 -6.20 -11.17 -17.00
N PHE A 549 -4.88 -10.98 -16.97
CA PHE A 549 -4.05 -11.09 -15.76
C PHE A 549 -4.63 -10.32 -14.58
N THR A 550 -4.62 -10.90 -13.37
CA THR A 550 -5.06 -10.28 -12.12
C THR A 550 -4.11 -10.62 -10.98
N THR A 551 -3.90 -9.66 -10.07
CA THR A 551 -3.15 -9.83 -8.80
C THR A 551 -3.95 -10.57 -7.74
N GLY A 552 -5.27 -10.75 -7.97
CA GLY A 552 -6.21 -11.43 -7.08
C GLY A 552 -6.84 -10.53 -6.00
N VAL A 553 -6.32 -9.32 -5.78
CA VAL A 553 -6.89 -8.29 -4.88
C VAL A 553 -7.26 -7.10 -5.76
N GLU A 554 -8.56 -6.86 -5.94
CA GLU A 554 -9.06 -5.95 -7.00
C GLU A 554 -9.74 -4.68 -6.45
N GLY A 555 -9.71 -4.47 -5.14
CA GLY A 555 -10.19 -3.28 -4.47
C GLY A 555 -9.92 -3.34 -2.96
N ASN A 556 -10.02 -2.17 -2.32
CA ASN A 556 -9.82 -1.97 -0.89
C ASN A 556 -10.82 -2.77 -0.02
N ASP A 557 -10.44 -3.10 1.22
CA ASP A 557 -11.30 -3.86 2.13
C ASP A 557 -12.50 -3.05 2.66
N LYS A 558 -12.41 -1.72 2.69
CA LYS A 558 -13.52 -0.81 2.96
C LYS A 558 -13.89 0.04 1.74
N PRO A 559 -15.20 0.28 1.52
CA PRO A 559 -15.65 1.14 0.44
C PRO A 559 -15.26 2.61 0.69
N PHE A 560 -14.73 3.25 -0.34
CA PHE A 560 -14.45 4.68 -0.34
C PHE A 560 -15.73 5.53 -0.20
N GLY A 561 -15.59 6.71 0.40
CA GLY A 561 -16.64 7.71 0.54
C GLY A 561 -16.86 8.52 -0.74
N THR A 562 -18.09 9.00 -0.94
CA THR A 562 -18.48 9.76 -2.14
C THR A 562 -18.20 11.28 -2.05
N THR A 563 -17.68 11.75 -0.92
CA THR A 563 -17.36 13.16 -0.65
C THR A 563 -16.01 13.29 0.05
N PHE A 564 -15.38 14.46 -0.06
CA PHE A 564 -14.07 14.74 0.54
C PHE A 564 -14.00 14.34 2.03
N PRO A 565 -12.95 13.64 2.50
CA PRO A 565 -11.71 13.30 1.77
C PRO A 565 -11.72 11.94 1.05
N TYR A 566 -12.87 11.31 0.82
CA TYR A 566 -13.08 10.05 0.06
C TYR A 566 -12.46 8.75 0.60
N LEU A 567 -11.40 8.77 1.41
CA LEU A 567 -10.93 7.54 2.07
C LEU A 567 -12.03 6.97 2.99
N ALA A 568 -11.96 5.69 3.37
CA ALA A 568 -12.82 5.16 4.42
C ALA A 568 -12.38 5.63 5.82
N ASP A 569 -13.30 5.70 6.78
CA ASP A 569 -12.96 6.03 8.18
C ASP A 569 -12.03 4.94 8.74
N PRO A 570 -11.07 5.25 9.64
CA PRO A 570 -10.18 4.26 10.20
C PRO A 570 -10.93 3.15 10.94
N HIS A 571 -10.40 1.93 10.87
CA HIS A 571 -10.82 0.81 11.69
C HIS A 571 -10.81 1.20 13.18
N GLU A 572 -11.82 0.73 13.90
CA GLU A 572 -11.94 0.92 15.35
C GLU A 572 -11.12 -0.14 16.10
N GLY A 573 -10.39 0.26 17.13
CA GLY A 573 -9.59 -0.66 17.95
C GLY A 573 -10.41 -1.63 18.82
N PHE A 574 -11.56 -1.21 19.35
CA PHE A 574 -12.33 -2.01 20.31
C PHE A 574 -13.04 -3.22 19.68
N ASN A 575 -13.68 -3.06 18.52
CA ASN A 575 -14.28 -4.17 17.78
C ASN A 575 -13.38 -4.69 16.64
N TYR A 576 -12.06 -4.48 16.74
CA TYR A 576 -11.13 -4.88 15.69
C TYR A 576 -11.09 -6.41 15.50
N SER A 577 -11.10 -6.85 14.25
CA SER A 577 -10.90 -8.24 13.87
C SER A 577 -10.25 -8.32 12.49
N ARG A 578 -8.94 -8.58 12.46
CA ARG A 578 -8.18 -8.66 11.21
C ARG A 578 -8.61 -9.86 10.35
N ASN A 579 -9.41 -9.56 9.34
CA ASN A 579 -9.77 -10.38 8.18
C ASN A 579 -10.18 -11.87 8.40
N GLY A 580 -11.49 -12.15 8.31
CA GLY A 580 -12.00 -13.46 7.89
C GLY A 580 -12.24 -14.52 8.98
N GLY A 581 -12.15 -14.17 10.26
CA GLY A 581 -12.50 -15.05 11.38
C GLY A 581 -13.63 -14.48 12.23
N THR A 582 -14.88 -14.49 11.74
CA THR A 582 -16.02 -14.03 12.55
C THR A 582 -16.27 -14.95 13.75
N SER A 583 -15.70 -14.61 14.90
CA SER A 583 -16.43 -14.70 16.16
C SER A 583 -17.06 -13.34 16.43
N LYS A 584 -18.08 -13.01 15.64
CA LYS A 584 -19.05 -12.00 16.08
C LYS A 584 -19.56 -12.42 17.45
N VAL A 585 -19.41 -11.55 18.45
CA VAL A 585 -20.18 -11.68 19.70
C VAL A 585 -21.59 -11.18 19.40
N GLU A 586 -22.33 -11.97 18.64
CA GLU A 586 -23.78 -11.84 18.48
C GLU A 586 -24.42 -13.00 19.24
N ASP A 587 -25.22 -12.64 20.26
CA ASP A 587 -25.95 -13.56 21.12
C ASP A 587 -27.06 -14.32 20.35
N GLU A 588 -26.73 -15.36 19.58
CA GLU A 588 -27.65 -16.47 19.25
C GLU A 588 -26.90 -17.69 18.65
N PRO A 589 -26.75 -18.82 19.39
CA PRO A 589 -25.98 -19.97 18.91
C PRO A 589 -26.83 -20.96 18.08
N THR A 590 -26.92 -20.74 16.77
CA THR A 590 -27.35 -21.79 15.82
C THR A 590 -26.15 -22.37 15.04
N ARG A 591 -26.16 -23.70 14.86
CA ARG A 591 -24.95 -24.50 14.64
C ARG A 591 -24.67 -24.82 13.16
N ASN A 592 -23.37 -25.11 12.92
CA ASN A 592 -22.75 -26.02 11.93
C ASN A 592 -21.85 -25.28 10.91
N SER A 593 -20.59 -25.67 10.66
CA SER A 593 -19.74 -26.70 11.31
C SER A 593 -18.29 -26.69 10.75
N ILE A 594 -17.26 -26.42 11.57
CA ILE A 594 -15.91 -27.02 11.43
C ILE A 594 -15.26 -27.20 12.83
N GLY A 595 -15.11 -28.46 13.26
CA GLY A 595 -13.93 -28.96 13.99
C GLY A 595 -13.67 -28.59 15.45
N LEU A 596 -13.87 -27.35 15.88
CA LEU A 596 -13.51 -26.89 17.24
C LEU A 596 -14.75 -26.64 18.09
N ALA A 597 -15.21 -27.69 18.78
CA ALA A 597 -16.17 -27.51 19.87
C ALA A 597 -15.48 -26.72 21.01
N PRO A 598 -16.16 -25.75 21.65
CA PRO A 598 -15.64 -25.17 22.89
C PRO A 598 -15.49 -26.28 23.95
N PRO A 599 -14.44 -26.25 24.78
CA PRO A 599 -14.13 -27.34 25.70
C PRO A 599 -15.29 -27.56 26.66
N THR A 600 -15.70 -28.83 26.83
CA THR A 600 -16.89 -29.15 27.63
C THR A 600 -16.64 -29.03 29.14
N GLY A 601 -15.38 -28.92 29.54
CA GLY A 601 -14.97 -28.48 30.88
C GLY A 601 -13.73 -27.57 30.86
N ARG A 602 -13.47 -26.84 31.95
CA ARG A 602 -12.21 -26.09 32.15
C ARG A 602 -11.92 -25.85 33.63
N PHE A 603 -10.65 -25.76 34.03
CA PHE A 603 -10.30 -25.29 35.37
C PHE A 603 -10.71 -23.82 35.59
N ILE A 604 -11.14 -23.50 36.81
CA ILE A 604 -11.48 -22.15 37.28
C ILE A 604 -10.32 -21.65 38.14
N GLY A 605 -9.36 -20.99 37.49
CA GLY A 605 -8.19 -20.43 38.16
C GLY A 605 -7.13 -21.47 38.56
N GLN A 606 -6.25 -21.07 39.48
CA GLN A 606 -5.20 -21.91 40.05
C GLN A 606 -5.70 -22.69 41.27
N ASN A 607 -4.99 -23.77 41.62
CA ASN A 607 -5.27 -24.53 42.83
C ASN A 607 -4.96 -23.71 44.09
N VAL A 608 -5.69 -23.90 45.18
CA VAL A 608 -5.52 -23.14 46.43
C VAL A 608 -5.51 -24.07 47.66
N PRO A 609 -4.47 -24.03 48.52
CA PRO A 609 -3.22 -23.29 48.37
C PRO A 609 -2.28 -23.86 47.29
N ASN A 610 -1.44 -22.98 46.72
CA ASN A 610 -0.30 -23.32 45.88
C ASN A 610 0.91 -22.51 46.40
N PRO A 611 2.02 -23.15 46.83
CA PRO A 611 2.27 -24.59 46.86
C PRO A 611 1.33 -25.41 47.76
N VAL A 612 1.20 -26.69 47.45
CA VAL A 612 0.41 -27.69 48.18
C VAL A 612 1.27 -28.25 49.31
N LEU A 613 0.84 -28.07 50.57
CA LEU A 613 1.42 -28.74 51.74
C LEU A 613 0.64 -30.03 52.04
N ASP A 614 -0.39 -29.95 52.88
CA ASP A 614 -1.21 -31.09 53.29
C ASP A 614 -2.42 -31.34 52.37
N GLY A 615 -2.77 -30.36 51.53
CA GLY A 615 -3.86 -30.46 50.57
C GLY A 615 -4.11 -29.18 49.79
N THR A 616 -4.87 -29.30 48.71
CA THR A 616 -5.28 -28.20 47.83
C THR A 616 -6.68 -28.40 47.29
N THR A 617 -7.36 -27.29 47.01
CA THR A 617 -8.63 -27.23 46.29
C THR A 617 -8.38 -27.01 44.80
N LEU A 618 -9.17 -27.68 43.96
CA LEU A 618 -9.20 -27.63 42.50
C LEU A 618 -10.64 -27.31 42.08
N SER A 619 -10.84 -26.21 41.34
CA SER A 619 -12.16 -25.83 40.84
C SER A 619 -12.23 -25.93 39.32
N PHE A 620 -13.36 -26.36 38.78
CA PHE A 620 -13.59 -26.48 37.33
C PHE A 620 -15.06 -26.24 36.95
N HIS A 621 -15.28 -25.65 35.78
CA HIS A 621 -16.60 -25.46 35.18
C HIS A 621 -16.87 -26.56 34.17
N LEU A 622 -18.09 -27.07 34.11
CA LEU A 622 -18.59 -27.90 33.02
C LEU A 622 -19.64 -27.11 32.22
N ALA A 623 -19.39 -26.92 30.93
CA ALA A 623 -20.32 -26.23 30.03
C ALA A 623 -21.54 -27.10 29.68
N THR A 624 -21.40 -28.42 29.71
CA THR A 624 -22.46 -29.41 29.50
C THR A 624 -22.35 -30.56 30.50
N SER A 625 -23.44 -31.30 30.71
CA SER A 625 -23.39 -32.54 31.50
C SER A 625 -22.56 -33.61 30.77
N GLY A 626 -21.79 -34.41 31.52
CA GLY A 626 -20.92 -35.43 30.94
C GLY A 626 -20.24 -36.32 32.00
N GLN A 627 -19.65 -37.44 31.56
CA GLN A 627 -18.81 -38.29 32.40
C GLN A 627 -17.48 -37.59 32.65
N VAL A 628 -17.16 -37.26 33.89
CA VAL A 628 -15.95 -36.51 34.26
C VAL A 628 -14.94 -37.41 34.94
N GLU A 629 -13.69 -37.33 34.46
CA GLU A 629 -12.50 -37.86 35.11
C GLU A 629 -11.61 -36.68 35.53
N LEU A 630 -11.14 -36.67 36.79
CA LEU A 630 -10.13 -35.73 37.27
C LEU A 630 -8.96 -36.52 37.86
N ASN A 631 -7.90 -36.68 37.09
CA ASN A 631 -6.70 -37.43 37.46
C ASN A 631 -5.58 -36.50 37.92
N VAL A 632 -4.66 -36.97 38.74
CA VAL A 632 -3.40 -36.31 39.06
C VAL A 632 -2.24 -37.24 38.70
N TYR A 633 -1.26 -36.72 37.97
CA TYR A 633 -0.07 -37.44 37.53
C TYR A 633 1.21 -36.78 38.09
N ASP A 634 2.26 -37.58 38.29
CA ASP A 634 3.61 -37.07 38.52
C ASP A 634 4.25 -36.53 37.22
N ALA A 635 5.41 -35.88 37.34
CA ALA A 635 6.15 -35.35 36.19
C ALA A 635 6.65 -36.42 35.19
N GLY A 636 6.58 -37.71 35.53
CA GLY A 636 6.84 -38.84 34.64
C GLY A 636 5.59 -39.35 33.92
N GLY A 637 4.42 -38.76 34.15
CA GLY A 637 3.14 -39.17 33.56
C GLY A 637 2.48 -40.36 34.27
N LYS A 638 2.96 -40.78 35.44
CA LYS A 638 2.33 -41.85 36.22
C LYS A 638 1.19 -41.27 37.06
N ALA A 639 0.00 -41.87 36.96
CA ALA A 639 -1.14 -41.49 37.79
C ALA A 639 -0.85 -41.75 39.28
N VAL A 640 -1.09 -40.74 40.12
CA VAL A 640 -0.92 -40.78 41.58
C VAL A 640 -2.23 -40.61 42.34
N ALA A 641 -3.27 -40.03 41.74
CA ALA A 641 -4.62 -39.97 42.31
C ALA A 641 -5.71 -39.86 41.23
N LEU A 642 -6.89 -40.40 41.53
CA LEU A 642 -8.14 -40.18 40.79
C LEU A 642 -9.13 -39.51 41.75
N LEU A 643 -9.54 -38.29 41.43
CA LEU A 643 -10.30 -37.40 42.33
C LEU A 643 -11.80 -37.36 41.99
N VAL A 644 -12.14 -37.59 40.73
CA VAL A 644 -13.52 -37.65 40.22
C VAL A 644 -13.56 -38.71 39.13
N GLU A 645 -14.55 -39.60 39.17
CA GLU A 645 -14.93 -40.50 38.07
C GLU A 645 -16.45 -40.71 38.11
N LYS A 646 -17.22 -39.75 37.56
CA LYS A 646 -18.70 -39.84 37.54
C LYS A 646 -19.34 -38.87 36.56
N SER A 647 -20.57 -39.15 36.20
CA SER A 647 -21.40 -38.22 35.43
C SER A 647 -21.80 -37.02 36.27
N LEU A 648 -21.53 -35.83 35.77
CA LEU A 648 -21.81 -34.54 36.39
C LEU A 648 -22.72 -33.70 35.47
N GLY A 649 -23.46 -32.78 36.07
CA GLY A 649 -24.29 -31.82 35.35
C GLY A 649 -23.48 -30.61 34.86
N ARG A 650 -24.05 -29.77 34.01
CA ARG A 650 -23.52 -28.41 33.78
C ARG A 650 -23.40 -27.65 35.12
N GLY A 651 -22.27 -26.99 35.37
CA GLY A 651 -22.07 -26.18 36.57
C GLY A 651 -20.61 -26.08 37.02
N ASP A 652 -20.39 -25.34 38.11
CA ASP A 652 -19.09 -25.22 38.76
C ASP A 652 -18.91 -26.30 39.84
N TYR A 653 -17.74 -26.92 39.84
CA TYR A 653 -17.34 -27.97 40.77
C TYR A 653 -16.06 -27.58 41.49
N THR A 654 -15.93 -28.04 42.72
CA THR A 654 -14.78 -27.77 43.58
C THR A 654 -14.44 -29.04 44.34
N ILE A 655 -13.23 -29.54 44.13
CA ILE A 655 -12.72 -30.83 44.61
C ILE A 655 -11.45 -30.59 45.41
N ARG A 656 -11.32 -31.25 46.57
CA ARG A 656 -10.14 -31.18 47.42
C ARG A 656 -9.26 -32.41 47.20
N TRP A 657 -7.97 -32.20 46.97
CA TRP A 657 -6.95 -33.24 46.92
C TRP A 657 -6.05 -33.11 48.16
N GLU A 658 -5.84 -34.22 48.85
CA GLU A 658 -4.91 -34.35 49.97
C GLU A 658 -3.87 -35.40 49.58
N PRO A 659 -2.62 -35.02 49.26
CA PRO A 659 -1.61 -35.96 48.78
C PRO A 659 -1.29 -37.03 49.84
N GLY A 660 -1.45 -38.31 49.50
CA GLY A 660 -1.11 -39.42 50.40
C GLY A 660 0.39 -39.55 50.67
N SER A 661 0.78 -40.28 51.71
CA SER A 661 2.15 -40.35 52.26
C SER A 661 3.26 -40.63 51.22
N GLU A 662 2.91 -41.34 50.15
CA GLU A 662 3.72 -41.73 49.01
C GLU A 662 4.01 -40.63 47.98
N VAL A 663 3.30 -39.49 48.03
CA VAL A 663 3.52 -38.34 47.13
C VAL A 663 4.67 -37.48 47.62
N THR A 664 5.79 -37.44 46.89
CA THR A 664 6.98 -36.65 47.25
C THR A 664 6.83 -35.16 46.90
N ALA A 665 7.68 -34.29 47.47
CA ALA A 665 7.77 -32.91 47.02
C ALA A 665 8.20 -32.85 45.53
N GLY A 666 7.52 -32.04 44.72
CA GLY A 666 7.72 -32.03 43.26
C GLY A 666 6.58 -31.39 42.47
N ILE A 667 6.67 -31.51 41.14
CA ILE A 667 5.66 -31.02 40.20
C ILE A 667 4.70 -32.16 39.83
N TYR A 668 3.41 -31.87 39.86
CA TYR A 668 2.31 -32.75 39.48
C TYR A 668 1.39 -32.04 38.48
N LEU A 669 0.63 -32.81 37.70
CA LEU A 669 -0.36 -32.29 36.74
C LEU A 669 -1.73 -32.89 37.07
N ALA A 670 -2.72 -32.04 37.34
CA ALA A 670 -4.12 -32.44 37.35
C ALA A 670 -4.68 -32.36 35.92
N GLU A 671 -5.33 -33.41 35.45
CA GLU A 671 -5.97 -33.50 34.14
C GLU A 671 -7.48 -33.63 34.32
N LEU A 672 -8.23 -32.69 33.73
CA LEU A 672 -9.67 -32.77 33.61
C LEU A 672 -10.02 -33.39 32.26
N ARG A 673 -10.79 -34.47 32.28
CA ARG A 673 -11.33 -35.12 31.07
C ARG A 673 -12.85 -35.20 31.17
N VAL A 674 -13.53 -34.98 30.06
CA VAL A 674 -14.99 -35.07 29.97
C VAL A 674 -15.36 -35.93 28.76
N ASN A 675 -16.22 -36.93 28.99
CA ASN A 675 -16.60 -37.95 28.01
C ASN A 675 -15.39 -38.63 27.32
N GLY A 676 -14.28 -38.80 28.05
CA GLY A 676 -13.04 -39.42 27.58
C GLY A 676 -12.08 -38.50 26.81
N MET A 677 -12.44 -37.24 26.54
CA MET A 677 -11.54 -36.24 25.94
C MET A 677 -10.91 -35.36 27.03
N THR A 678 -9.63 -35.03 26.88
CA THR A 678 -8.92 -34.14 27.80
C THR A 678 -9.28 -32.69 27.53
N GLU A 679 -9.88 -32.02 28.51
CA GLU A 679 -10.45 -30.67 28.42
C GLU A 679 -9.55 -29.60 29.05
N GLY A 680 -8.65 -29.99 29.96
CA GLY A 680 -7.66 -29.07 30.52
C GLY A 680 -6.66 -29.75 31.45
N THR A 681 -5.51 -29.09 31.65
CA THR A 681 -4.51 -29.50 32.64
C THR A 681 -4.14 -28.34 33.56
N LEU A 682 -3.80 -28.65 34.81
CA LEU A 682 -3.42 -27.68 35.83
C LEU A 682 -2.18 -28.17 36.60
N LYS A 683 -1.14 -27.35 36.63
CA LYS A 683 0.12 -27.65 37.32
C LYS A 683 -0.01 -27.43 38.83
N LEU A 684 0.35 -28.45 39.60
CA LEU A 684 0.40 -28.42 41.06
C LEU A 684 1.86 -28.51 41.51
N ASN A 685 2.26 -27.71 42.50
CA ASN A 685 3.58 -27.82 43.14
C ASN A 685 3.37 -28.36 44.56
N VAL A 686 3.84 -29.56 44.85
CA VAL A 686 3.79 -30.15 46.20
C VAL A 686 5.10 -29.84 46.93
N VAL A 687 4.99 -29.33 48.15
CA VAL A 687 6.11 -29.10 49.08
C VAL A 687 5.81 -29.83 50.40
N ARG A 688 6.80 -30.53 50.93
CA ARG A 688 6.71 -31.34 52.16
C ARG A 688 7.96 -31.15 53.01
#